data_AF-A0A3A4PLI9-F1
#
_entry.id   AF-A0A3A4PLI9-F1
#
_cell.length_a   1.000
_cell.length_b   1.000
_cell.length_c   1.000
_cell.angle_alpha   90.00
_cell.angle_beta   90.00
_cell.angle_gamma   90.00
#
_symmetry.space_group_name_H-M   'P 1'
#
loop_
_entity.id
_entity.type
_entity.pdbx_description
1 polymer ?
#
loop_
_entity_poly.entity_id
_entity_poly.type
_entity_poly.pdbx_seq_one_letter_code
_entity_poly.pdbx_strand_id
1 'polypeptide(L)'
;MDPWYKVAIPRKEVREGRSFNPDEFAIHLEQIIANKAPEDYRNPKQFFERTCFTRALREHAGMVLRRLSGQTTNTAPVMTLITQFGGGKTHTLTALYHLVTNASQALEFRGVSELIHNAGIQSIPNAKVAAFVGNAWDPQEGRETPWLDIARQLAGNKGVEELGPAAKTTPPGTEALNRVFTAAHAPVLLLFDEVLNFLNRHRNMADQFYAFIQNLTVATTGTTHGAAVISLPRSQVEMTDWDMNWQDRITKVVRRVAKDLIANDETEISEVVRRRLFEEIGNEKTIKKIAKEYADWCFERRAQLPPEWTAVDSAATEAKAKEYLRSRFEICYPFHPATLSVFQRKWQALSQYQQTRGTLAMLAQWISWAYRTGFTEARRRESLITLGSAPLEVQEFRSVVLGQLGESRLMAAIDTDIAGPQSHARALDADTKGSLKDIHRRVAATILFESSGGQIDKVAHLPELRFALGGSDVDTTSIDNAAFALENKSYFIRKVGTDGFKISHQATVKKVVSDRRASLDEETEIKPAMRKLVEDEFKRGASIPLVLFPSDGASIQDTPKLTLVIADPDSEWTGTGSMREEISSWMKQRGKSPRLYPGSLVWCLKKPGRDFRDKVELWLAWKRVEKEISEGTLGGEFDRTDRADIHTKVKDAEEAAKDEVWGGFRFVILSANSEESGLKAIDLGAGHASGGETLCGRVLTALKSQALLNESVGAGYIDRNWPPALKESGAWPMASLRQSFLNGSLTRLIDPDKILREKIVEFVAKGEFGLASGQKTGGGYERVWFKETISKDEVSFESNVFLLLKKKAETLVKQPEPQPGEIPAPTPTPEPEPPPEPEISTTPEAEPISRTFRISGNIPPEIWNRLGTKILPKLRSSSDLEIGINFSVTIDHDFSSNFETEIKQILDDLGLSGKIQIQ
;
A
#
# COMPACT_ATOMS: atom_id res chain seq x y z
N MET A 1 16.33 24.60 -16.23
CA MET A 1 16.17 26.08 -16.20
C MET A 1 17.08 26.68 -15.12
N ASP A 2 17.07 28.02 -14.93
CA ASP A 2 17.60 28.63 -13.71
C ASP A 2 16.64 28.40 -12.53
N PRO A 3 17.12 27.98 -11.36
CA PRO A 3 16.26 27.71 -10.20
C PRO A 3 15.80 29.01 -9.52
N TRP A 4 14.62 28.97 -8.90
CA TRP A 4 13.96 30.17 -8.39
C TRP A 4 14.82 31.01 -7.42
N TYR A 5 15.65 30.38 -6.59
CA TYR A 5 16.49 31.06 -5.59
C TYR A 5 17.65 31.87 -6.19
N LYS A 6 17.93 31.77 -7.50
CA LYS A 6 18.84 32.66 -8.22
C LYS A 6 18.13 33.86 -8.88
N VAL A 7 16.80 33.83 -8.98
CA VAL A 7 16.00 34.78 -9.75
C VAL A 7 15.15 35.64 -8.83
N ALA A 8 14.51 35.05 -7.83
CA ALA A 8 13.76 35.74 -6.79
C ALA A 8 14.57 35.80 -5.48
N ILE A 9 14.64 36.97 -4.88
CA ILE A 9 15.38 37.26 -3.65
C ILE A 9 14.37 37.42 -2.50
N PRO A 10 14.33 36.49 -1.52
CA PRO A 10 13.53 36.66 -0.31
C PRO A 10 14.02 37.85 0.51
N ARG A 11 13.11 38.50 1.25
CA ARG A 11 13.45 39.65 2.11
C ARG A 11 14.48 39.29 3.19
N LYS A 12 15.21 40.31 3.66
CA LYS A 12 16.24 40.18 4.70
C LYS A 12 15.77 39.40 5.93
N GLU A 13 14.60 39.72 6.49
CA GLU A 13 14.00 38.99 7.63
C GLU A 13 13.87 37.48 7.34
N VAL A 14 13.30 37.14 6.17
CA VAL A 14 13.06 35.76 5.73
C VAL A 14 14.37 35.00 5.49
N ARG A 15 15.40 35.65 4.92
CA ARG A 15 16.74 35.06 4.74
C ARG A 15 17.43 34.79 6.07
N GLU A 16 17.42 35.78 6.97
CA GLU A 16 18.00 35.69 8.31
C GLU A 16 17.23 34.71 9.22
N GLY A 17 15.95 34.46 8.92
CA GLY A 17 15.10 33.57 9.70
C GLY A 17 14.76 34.12 11.08
N ARG A 18 14.72 35.46 11.20
CA ARG A 18 14.27 36.15 12.41
C ARG A 18 12.75 36.04 12.51
N SER A 19 12.28 35.64 13.70
CA SER A 19 10.88 35.58 14.16
C SER A 19 9.81 35.32 13.09
N PHE A 20 9.40 34.06 12.94
CA PHE A 20 8.24 33.70 12.11
C PHE A 20 6.91 33.81 12.87
N ASN A 21 6.80 34.68 13.88
CA ASN A 21 5.57 34.79 14.70
C ASN A 21 4.41 35.36 13.86
N PRO A 22 3.24 34.67 13.75
CA PRO A 22 2.02 35.23 13.15
C PRO A 22 1.60 36.61 13.67
N ASP A 23 1.97 36.97 14.91
CA ASP A 23 1.66 38.28 15.51
C ASP A 23 2.46 39.44 14.92
N GLU A 24 3.68 39.21 14.40
CA GLU A 24 4.47 40.28 13.76
C GLU A 24 3.87 40.69 12.39
N PHE A 25 2.99 39.84 11.83
CA PHE A 25 2.17 40.17 10.67
C PHE A 25 0.80 40.77 11.02
N ALA A 26 0.50 40.96 12.32
CA ALA A 26 -0.69 41.62 12.81
C ALA A 26 -0.57 43.14 12.65
N ILE A 27 -1.67 43.78 12.23
CA ILE A 27 -1.77 45.24 12.17
C ILE A 27 -2.73 45.66 13.26
N HIS A 28 -2.30 46.57 14.11
CA HIS A 28 -3.08 47.11 15.22
C HIS A 28 -3.36 48.60 14.95
N LEU A 29 -4.59 48.94 14.56
CA LEU A 29 -4.98 50.30 14.19
C LEU A 29 -4.75 51.29 15.35
N GLU A 30 -5.01 50.85 16.58
CA GLU A 30 -4.71 51.55 17.84
C GLU A 30 -3.23 52.00 17.94
N GLN A 31 -2.29 51.15 17.54
CA GLN A 31 -0.84 51.41 17.64
C GLN A 31 -0.37 52.37 16.55
N ILE A 32 -0.99 52.34 15.37
CA ILE A 32 -0.72 53.27 14.28
C ILE A 32 -1.17 54.67 14.67
N ILE A 33 -2.41 54.81 15.17
CA ILE A 33 -2.96 56.07 15.68
C ILE A 33 -2.11 56.60 16.85
N ALA A 34 -1.73 55.72 17.79
CA ALA A 34 -0.86 56.07 18.91
C ALA A 34 0.63 56.29 18.54
N ASN A 35 1.01 56.18 17.25
CA ASN A 35 2.39 56.29 16.77
C ASN A 35 3.40 55.29 17.39
N LYS A 36 2.91 54.17 17.93
CA LYS A 36 3.68 53.08 18.56
C LYS A 36 3.90 51.86 17.67
N ALA A 37 3.22 51.78 16.53
CA ALA A 37 3.40 50.68 15.57
C ALA A 37 4.81 50.68 14.93
N PRO A 38 5.30 49.52 14.45
CA PRO A 38 6.53 49.43 13.66
C PRO A 38 6.57 50.40 12.47
N GLU A 39 7.76 50.85 12.09
CA GLU A 39 7.94 51.85 11.02
C GLU A 39 7.24 51.43 9.71
N ASP A 40 7.33 50.15 9.37
CA ASP A 40 6.69 49.51 8.22
C ASP A 40 5.17 49.70 8.09
N TYR A 41 4.48 49.89 9.22
CA TYR A 41 3.04 50.14 9.30
C TYR A 41 2.71 51.60 9.62
N ARG A 42 3.63 52.31 10.28
CA ARG A 42 3.49 53.72 10.65
C ARG A 42 3.77 54.67 9.48
N ASN A 43 4.73 54.34 8.61
CA ASN A 43 5.12 55.15 7.46
C ASN A 43 4.23 54.81 6.25
N PRO A 44 3.41 55.76 5.74
CA PRO A 44 2.49 55.51 4.62
C PRO A 44 3.20 54.98 3.37
N LYS A 45 4.42 55.46 3.07
CA LYS A 45 5.16 55.05 1.87
C LYS A 45 5.57 53.58 1.93
N GLN A 46 6.22 53.17 3.03
CA GLN A 46 6.59 51.76 3.26
C GLN A 46 5.34 50.86 3.34
N PHE A 47 4.27 51.36 3.95
CA PHE A 47 2.98 50.66 3.99
C PHE A 47 2.42 50.40 2.59
N PHE A 48 2.34 51.41 1.71
CA PHE A 48 1.80 51.23 0.36
C PHE A 48 2.75 50.46 -0.58
N GLU A 49 4.06 50.52 -0.37
CA GLU A 49 5.03 49.65 -1.05
C GLU A 49 4.85 48.17 -0.68
N ARG A 50 4.45 47.88 0.58
CA ARG A 50 4.13 46.52 1.08
C ARG A 50 2.68 46.08 0.81
N THR A 51 1.77 47.02 0.59
CA THR A 51 0.34 46.76 0.35
C THR A 51 0.10 46.16 -1.02
N CYS A 52 -0.83 45.21 -1.11
CA CYS A 52 -1.38 44.74 -2.37
C CYS A 52 -2.70 45.47 -2.63
N PHE A 53 -2.84 46.14 -3.77
CA PHE A 53 -4.10 46.77 -4.19
C PHE A 53 -5.04 45.71 -4.77
N THR A 54 -5.52 44.80 -3.91
CA THR A 54 -6.51 43.79 -4.26
C THR A 54 -7.75 44.44 -4.91
N ARG A 55 -8.47 43.70 -5.75
CA ARG A 55 -9.72 44.18 -6.35
C ARG A 55 -10.69 44.63 -5.26
N ALA A 56 -10.81 43.86 -4.18
CA ALA A 56 -11.61 44.24 -3.03
C ALA A 56 -11.12 45.54 -2.37
N LEU A 57 -9.80 45.73 -2.15
CA LEU A 57 -9.29 46.98 -1.58
C LEU A 57 -9.52 48.18 -2.50
N ARG A 58 -9.33 48.01 -3.82
CA ARG A 58 -9.63 49.03 -4.85
C ARG A 58 -11.13 49.38 -4.84
N GLU A 59 -12.03 48.40 -4.77
CA GLU A 59 -13.49 48.62 -4.71
C GLU A 59 -13.92 49.27 -3.37
N HIS A 60 -13.48 48.75 -2.22
CA HIS A 60 -13.80 49.31 -0.90
C HIS A 60 -13.31 50.75 -0.75
N ALA A 61 -12.01 51.00 -0.98
CA ALA A 61 -11.44 52.34 -0.83
C ALA A 61 -11.98 53.30 -1.92
N GLY A 62 -12.19 52.82 -3.15
CA GLY A 62 -12.83 53.60 -4.20
C GLY A 62 -14.24 54.07 -3.81
N MET A 63 -15.09 53.21 -3.26
CA MET A 63 -16.43 53.60 -2.79
C MET A 63 -16.38 54.59 -1.61
N VAL A 64 -15.47 54.40 -0.65
CA VAL A 64 -15.32 55.32 0.50
C VAL A 64 -14.85 56.69 0.02
N LEU A 65 -13.82 56.75 -0.83
CA LEU A 65 -13.30 58.00 -1.37
C LEU A 65 -14.36 58.73 -2.21
N ARG A 66 -15.12 58.03 -3.06
CA ARG A 66 -16.24 58.62 -3.81
C ARG A 66 -17.24 59.31 -2.89
N ARG A 67 -17.63 58.65 -1.80
CA ARG A 67 -18.57 59.19 -0.81
C ARG A 67 -18.01 60.39 -0.05
N LEU A 68 -16.73 60.36 0.33
CA LEU A 68 -16.06 61.51 0.96
C LEU A 68 -15.93 62.70 -0.01
N SER A 69 -15.82 62.45 -1.31
CA SER A 69 -15.87 63.44 -2.39
C SER A 69 -17.31 63.84 -2.80
N GLY A 70 -18.34 63.47 -2.02
CA GLY A 70 -19.73 63.85 -2.26
C GLY A 70 -20.43 63.13 -3.41
N GLN A 71 -19.78 62.17 -4.09
CA GLN A 71 -20.42 61.35 -5.12
C GLN A 71 -21.29 60.27 -4.45
N THR A 72 -22.57 60.21 -4.83
CA THR A 72 -23.56 59.29 -4.24
C THR A 72 -23.87 58.07 -5.12
N THR A 73 -23.46 58.09 -6.39
CA THR A 73 -23.77 57.04 -7.37
C THR A 73 -23.00 55.75 -7.06
N ASN A 74 -23.71 54.64 -6.86
CA ASN A 74 -23.13 53.33 -6.50
C ASN A 74 -22.22 53.33 -5.25
N THR A 75 -22.41 54.28 -4.32
CA THR A 75 -21.71 54.31 -3.01
C THR A 75 -22.66 53.92 -1.88
N ALA A 76 -22.26 53.01 -1.00
CA ALA A 76 -22.92 52.80 0.28
C ALA A 76 -22.36 53.79 1.34
N PRO A 77 -23.19 54.45 2.16
CA PRO A 77 -22.71 55.33 3.24
C PRO A 77 -22.11 54.56 4.41
N VAL A 78 -22.52 53.31 4.60
CA VAL A 78 -22.01 52.39 5.62
C VAL A 78 -21.56 51.11 4.93
N MET A 79 -20.40 50.56 5.32
CA MET A 79 -19.81 49.37 4.71
C MET A 79 -19.38 48.34 5.77
N THR A 80 -19.61 47.07 5.47
CA THR A 80 -19.28 45.92 6.32
C THR A 80 -18.06 45.18 5.78
N LEU A 81 -16.93 45.21 6.50
CA LEU A 81 -15.72 44.45 6.14
C LEU A 81 -15.82 42.99 6.60
N ILE A 82 -16.76 42.24 6.01
CA ILE A 82 -16.97 40.81 6.26
C ILE A 82 -15.94 39.97 5.48
N THR A 83 -14.65 40.29 5.62
CA THR A 83 -13.57 39.42 5.12
C THR A 83 -13.67 38.05 5.79
N GLN A 84 -13.48 36.98 5.02
CA GLN A 84 -13.26 35.64 5.57
C GLN A 84 -11.87 35.56 6.24
N PHE A 85 -10.89 36.25 5.66
CA PHE A 85 -9.49 36.27 6.10
C PHE A 85 -9.23 37.21 7.29
N GLY A 86 -8.56 36.69 8.33
CA GLY A 86 -8.12 37.40 9.55
C GLY A 86 -6.94 38.39 9.39
N GLY A 87 -6.68 38.86 8.17
CA GLY A 87 -5.64 39.85 7.86
C GLY A 87 -6.12 41.07 7.05
N GLY A 88 -7.37 41.05 6.54
CA GLY A 88 -7.86 42.07 5.59
C GLY A 88 -8.53 43.30 6.20
N LYS A 89 -9.22 43.15 7.35
CA LYS A 89 -10.07 44.20 7.95
C LYS A 89 -9.24 45.41 8.37
N THR A 90 -8.39 45.23 9.39
CA THR A 90 -7.52 46.28 9.94
C THR A 90 -6.53 46.82 8.91
N HIS A 91 -6.09 46.01 7.94
CA HIS A 91 -5.26 46.48 6.82
C HIS A 91 -6.02 47.46 5.91
N THR A 92 -7.29 47.17 5.60
CA THR A 92 -8.17 48.07 4.83
C THR A 92 -8.49 49.35 5.60
N LEU A 93 -8.80 49.25 6.90
CA LEU A 93 -9.02 50.42 7.76
C LEU A 93 -7.74 51.28 7.87
N THR A 94 -6.56 50.66 7.97
CA THR A 94 -5.26 51.34 7.97
C THR A 94 -4.96 52.03 6.63
N ALA A 95 -5.26 51.36 5.51
CA ALA A 95 -5.09 51.96 4.18
C ALA A 95 -5.99 53.19 4.02
N LEU A 96 -7.26 53.11 4.44
CA LEU A 96 -8.18 54.26 4.45
C LEU A 96 -7.69 55.39 5.36
N TYR A 97 -7.22 55.07 6.57
CA TYR A 97 -6.63 56.04 7.51
C TYR A 97 -5.43 56.77 6.86
N HIS A 98 -4.47 56.04 6.30
CA HIS A 98 -3.27 56.62 5.68
C HIS A 98 -3.58 57.42 4.42
N LEU A 99 -4.52 56.99 3.57
CA LEU A 99 -4.96 57.75 2.39
C LEU A 99 -5.56 59.10 2.77
N VAL A 100 -6.46 59.11 3.77
CA VAL A 100 -7.20 60.32 4.16
C VAL A 100 -6.33 61.29 4.96
N THR A 101 -5.53 60.79 5.92
CA THR A 101 -4.67 61.65 6.74
C THR A 101 -3.52 62.29 5.96
N ASN A 102 -3.05 61.65 4.88
CA ASN A 102 -1.95 62.12 4.04
C ASN A 102 -2.42 62.54 2.63
N ALA A 103 -3.66 63.03 2.50
CA ALA A 103 -4.34 63.29 1.22
C ALA A 103 -3.53 64.12 0.20
N SER A 104 -2.66 65.03 0.67
CA SER A 104 -1.76 65.85 -0.16
C SER A 104 -0.56 65.09 -0.74
N GLN A 105 -0.04 64.08 -0.04
CA GLN A 105 1.09 63.24 -0.48
C GLN A 105 0.63 61.91 -1.09
N ALA A 106 -0.65 61.55 -0.93
CA ALA A 106 -1.19 60.25 -1.34
C ALA A 106 -0.98 59.90 -2.84
N LEU A 107 -0.84 60.91 -3.71
CA LEU A 107 -0.53 60.72 -5.14
C LEU A 107 0.87 60.15 -5.41
N GLU A 108 1.84 60.35 -4.49
CA GLU A 108 3.21 59.82 -4.60
C GLU A 108 3.32 58.34 -4.23
N PHE A 109 2.29 57.77 -3.59
CA PHE A 109 2.32 56.39 -3.10
C PHE A 109 1.99 55.39 -4.22
N ARG A 110 2.88 54.41 -4.40
CA ARG A 110 2.85 53.43 -5.50
C ARG A 110 1.53 52.67 -5.55
N GLY A 111 0.75 52.88 -6.62
CA GLY A 111 -0.54 52.23 -6.86
C GLY A 111 -1.77 53.05 -6.47
N VAL A 112 -1.62 54.11 -5.67
CA VAL A 112 -2.74 54.99 -5.30
C VAL A 112 -3.25 55.79 -6.50
N SER A 113 -2.37 56.19 -7.43
CA SER A 113 -2.75 56.90 -8.66
C SER A 113 -3.69 56.07 -9.55
N GLU A 114 -3.45 54.76 -9.65
CA GLU A 114 -4.32 53.81 -10.38
C GLU A 114 -5.66 53.62 -9.66
N LEU A 115 -5.64 53.56 -8.31
CA LEU A 115 -6.86 53.50 -7.51
C LEU A 115 -7.73 54.74 -7.68
N ILE A 116 -7.13 55.94 -7.70
CA ILE A 116 -7.83 57.22 -7.94
C ILE A 116 -8.46 57.24 -9.35
N HIS A 117 -7.71 56.82 -10.37
CA HIS A 117 -8.19 56.70 -11.75
C HIS A 117 -9.40 55.75 -11.85
N ASN A 118 -9.29 54.54 -11.28
CA ASN A 118 -10.36 53.54 -11.28
C ASN A 118 -11.54 53.94 -10.37
N ALA A 119 -11.31 54.78 -9.37
CA ALA A 119 -12.37 55.40 -8.59
C ALA A 119 -13.10 56.51 -9.36
N GLY A 120 -12.50 57.15 -10.37
CA GLY A 120 -13.10 58.26 -11.11
C GLY A 120 -13.15 59.56 -10.30
N ILE A 121 -12.11 59.81 -9.51
CA ILE A 121 -11.99 60.97 -8.61
C ILE A 121 -10.78 61.80 -9.03
N GLN A 122 -10.83 63.13 -8.88
CA GLN A 122 -9.72 64.01 -9.27
C GLN A 122 -8.65 64.18 -8.18
N SER A 123 -9.05 64.13 -6.90
CA SER A 123 -8.16 64.24 -5.74
C SER A 123 -8.74 63.52 -4.53
N ILE A 124 -7.89 63.07 -3.60
CA ILE A 124 -8.35 62.49 -2.34
C ILE A 124 -8.81 63.65 -1.42
N PRO A 125 -10.03 63.59 -0.87
CA PRO A 125 -10.52 64.63 0.05
C PRO A 125 -9.82 64.51 1.40
N ASN A 126 -9.34 65.63 1.93
CA ASN A 126 -8.88 65.73 3.31
C ASN A 126 -10.10 65.67 4.24
N ALA A 127 -10.22 64.62 5.04
CA ALA A 127 -11.40 64.29 5.82
C ALA A 127 -11.04 64.00 7.29
N LYS A 128 -11.97 64.27 8.20
CA LYS A 128 -11.82 63.96 9.64
C LYS A 128 -12.07 62.48 9.86
N VAL A 129 -11.06 61.78 10.37
CA VAL A 129 -11.16 60.36 10.72
C VAL A 129 -11.37 60.22 12.22
N ALA A 130 -12.38 59.44 12.62
CA ALA A 130 -12.48 58.89 13.98
C ALA A 130 -12.44 57.37 13.90
N ALA A 131 -11.68 56.75 14.82
CA ALA A 131 -11.46 55.32 14.86
C ALA A 131 -11.77 54.75 16.25
N PHE A 132 -12.55 53.68 16.29
CA PHE A 132 -12.90 52.93 17.48
C PHE A 132 -12.36 51.50 17.34
N VAL A 133 -11.62 51.00 18.34
CA VAL A 133 -10.99 49.67 18.30
C VAL A 133 -11.38 48.90 19.56
N GLY A 134 -12.23 47.88 19.42
CA GLY A 134 -12.85 47.19 20.55
C GLY A 134 -11.90 46.38 21.45
N ASN A 135 -10.67 46.14 21.00
CA ASN A 135 -9.63 45.44 21.77
C ASN A 135 -8.82 46.34 22.73
N ALA A 136 -8.82 47.67 22.53
CA ALA A 136 -8.01 48.61 23.31
C ALA A 136 -8.79 49.85 23.78
N TRP A 137 -10.12 49.87 23.61
CA TRP A 137 -10.98 50.89 24.19
C TRP A 137 -11.43 50.46 25.59
N ASP A 138 -11.08 51.25 26.60
CA ASP A 138 -11.57 51.17 27.98
C ASP A 138 -12.24 52.50 28.36
N PRO A 139 -13.28 52.50 29.20
CA PRO A 139 -13.85 53.73 29.75
C PRO A 139 -12.81 54.50 30.58
N GLN A 140 -12.54 55.75 30.21
CA GLN A 140 -11.66 56.66 30.94
C GLN A 140 -12.35 58.00 31.16
N GLU A 141 -11.85 58.84 32.07
CA GLU A 141 -12.48 60.14 32.35
C GLU A 141 -12.57 61.01 31.09
N GLY A 142 -13.77 61.50 30.78
CA GLY A 142 -14.08 62.16 29.50
C GLY A 142 -14.21 61.23 28.28
N ARG A 143 -13.67 60.00 28.31
CA ARG A 143 -13.88 58.91 27.33
C ARG A 143 -14.80 57.84 27.91
N GLU A 144 -15.88 58.28 28.54
CA GLU A 144 -16.76 57.42 29.34
C GLU A 144 -17.61 56.47 28.48
N THR A 145 -17.92 56.87 27.24
CA THR A 145 -18.71 56.09 26.29
C THR A 145 -18.10 56.15 24.87
N PRO A 146 -18.32 55.14 24.02
CA PRO A 146 -17.75 55.11 22.66
C PRO A 146 -18.12 56.31 21.78
N TRP A 147 -19.35 56.82 21.90
CA TRP A 147 -19.81 57.97 21.12
C TRP A 147 -19.23 59.31 21.61
N LEU A 148 -18.95 59.46 22.91
CA LEU A 148 -18.21 60.62 23.44
C LEU A 148 -16.78 60.68 22.92
N ASP A 149 -16.08 59.53 22.82
CA ASP A 149 -14.74 59.50 22.24
C ASP A 149 -14.76 59.82 20.74
N ILE A 150 -15.65 59.19 19.95
CA ILE A 150 -15.80 59.48 18.51
C ILE A 150 -16.05 60.97 18.26
N ALA A 151 -16.95 61.59 19.03
CA ALA A 151 -17.22 63.03 18.87
C ALA A 151 -16.01 63.90 19.23
N ARG A 152 -15.22 63.52 20.24
CA ARG A 152 -13.94 64.20 20.55
C ARG A 152 -12.90 64.01 19.44
N GLN A 153 -12.81 62.82 18.86
CA GLN A 153 -11.89 62.55 17.73
C GLN A 153 -12.23 63.39 16.49
N LEU A 154 -13.52 63.62 16.20
CA LEU A 154 -13.96 64.44 15.07
C LEU A 154 -13.82 65.95 15.31
N ALA A 155 -14.35 66.45 16.43
CA ALA A 155 -14.58 67.89 16.66
C ALA A 155 -14.09 68.39 18.04
N GLY A 156 -13.27 67.62 18.75
CA GLY A 156 -12.73 68.01 20.05
C GLY A 156 -13.82 68.24 21.10
N ASN A 157 -13.61 69.24 21.97
CA ASN A 157 -14.55 69.55 23.04
C ASN A 157 -15.92 70.02 22.51
N LYS A 158 -15.97 70.73 21.37
CA LYS A 158 -17.23 71.14 20.72
C LYS A 158 -18.10 69.93 20.34
N GLY A 159 -17.48 68.84 19.87
CA GLY A 159 -18.19 67.60 19.58
C GLY A 159 -18.83 66.96 20.82
N VAL A 160 -18.21 67.12 21.99
CA VAL A 160 -18.75 66.65 23.28
C VAL A 160 -19.88 67.56 23.78
N GLU A 161 -19.74 68.88 23.62
CA GLU A 161 -20.77 69.87 23.95
C GLU A 161 -22.06 69.64 23.13
N GLU A 162 -21.94 69.39 21.83
CA GLU A 162 -23.08 69.12 20.91
C GLU A 162 -23.88 67.86 21.24
N LEU A 163 -23.27 66.87 21.92
CA LEU A 163 -23.95 65.66 22.39
C LEU A 163 -24.73 65.90 23.70
N GLY A 164 -24.36 66.92 24.48
CA GLY A 164 -24.98 67.27 25.75
C GLY A 164 -24.68 66.31 26.93
N PRO A 165 -25.03 66.69 28.17
CA PRO A 165 -24.66 65.93 29.37
C PRO A 165 -25.31 64.55 29.48
N ALA A 166 -26.47 64.33 28.82
CA ALA A 166 -27.14 63.04 28.79
C ALA A 166 -26.34 61.95 28.03
N ALA A 167 -25.37 62.35 27.20
CA ALA A 167 -24.50 61.43 26.47
C ALA A 167 -23.51 60.66 27.37
N LYS A 168 -23.44 60.96 28.68
CA LYS A 168 -22.72 60.13 29.66
C LYS A 168 -23.40 58.78 29.95
N THR A 169 -24.71 58.68 29.74
CA THR A 169 -25.51 57.48 30.12
C THR A 169 -26.45 56.97 29.03
N THR A 170 -26.80 57.80 28.04
CA THR A 170 -27.76 57.47 26.98
C THR A 170 -27.11 57.61 25.61
N PRO A 171 -27.28 56.65 24.68
CA PRO A 171 -26.75 56.76 23.32
C PRO A 171 -27.44 57.91 22.55
N PRO A 172 -26.69 58.71 21.76
CA PRO A 172 -27.24 59.90 21.10
C PRO A 172 -28.19 59.55 19.96
N GLY A 173 -29.22 60.39 19.79
CA GLY A 173 -30.12 60.35 18.65
C GLY A 173 -29.50 60.90 17.36
N THR A 174 -30.11 60.58 16.22
CA THR A 174 -29.65 60.93 14.87
C THR A 174 -29.35 62.43 14.69
N GLU A 175 -30.16 63.32 15.27
CA GLU A 175 -29.94 64.77 15.16
C GLU A 175 -28.66 65.25 15.85
N ALA A 176 -28.35 64.71 17.05
CA ALA A 176 -27.13 65.07 17.77
C ALA A 176 -25.87 64.60 17.01
N LEU A 177 -25.93 63.42 16.39
CA LEU A 177 -24.87 62.94 15.50
C LEU A 177 -24.71 63.82 14.26
N ASN A 178 -25.81 64.28 13.66
CA ASN A 178 -25.76 65.22 12.54
C ASN A 178 -25.17 66.59 12.93
N ARG A 179 -25.42 67.08 14.17
CA ARG A 179 -24.75 68.29 14.67
C ARG A 179 -23.24 68.07 14.85
N VAL A 180 -22.81 66.94 15.43
CA VAL A 180 -21.39 66.58 15.55
C VAL A 180 -20.69 66.48 14.19
N PHE A 181 -21.33 65.85 13.18
CA PHE A 181 -20.80 65.80 11.81
C PHE A 181 -20.71 67.20 11.18
N THR A 182 -21.68 68.08 11.43
CA THR A 182 -21.65 69.47 10.97
C THR A 182 -20.52 70.27 11.65
N ALA A 183 -20.31 70.06 12.96
CA ALA A 183 -19.26 70.71 13.75
C ALA A 183 -17.82 70.26 13.38
N ALA A 184 -17.66 69.14 12.68
CA ALA A 184 -16.37 68.69 12.15
C ALA A 184 -15.84 69.55 10.98
N HIS A 185 -16.73 70.29 10.30
CA HIS A 185 -16.45 71.22 9.18
C HIS A 185 -15.64 70.62 8.01
N ALA A 186 -15.70 69.29 7.83
CA ALA A 186 -15.01 68.54 6.79
C ALA A 186 -15.78 67.22 6.51
N PRO A 187 -15.50 66.50 5.40
CA PRO A 187 -16.00 65.13 5.22
C PRO A 187 -15.60 64.24 6.40
N VAL A 188 -16.42 63.26 6.73
CA VAL A 188 -16.27 62.42 7.94
C VAL A 188 -16.08 60.95 7.57
N LEU A 189 -14.99 60.35 8.06
CA LEU A 189 -14.70 58.93 7.96
C LEU A 189 -14.73 58.30 9.36
N LEU A 190 -15.57 57.27 9.54
CA LEU A 190 -15.65 56.49 10.77
C LEU A 190 -15.10 55.08 10.54
N LEU A 191 -14.17 54.63 11.38
CA LEU A 191 -13.54 53.32 11.30
C LEU A 191 -13.83 52.54 12.59
N PHE A 192 -14.47 51.37 12.50
CA PHE A 192 -14.77 50.52 13.66
C PHE A 192 -14.08 49.16 13.52
N ASP A 193 -13.05 48.93 14.32
CA ASP A 193 -12.29 47.67 14.36
C ASP A 193 -12.68 46.81 15.58
N GLU A 194 -12.74 45.48 15.41
CA GLU A 194 -12.99 44.48 16.45
C GLU A 194 -14.22 44.74 17.35
N VAL A 195 -15.34 45.11 16.72
CA VAL A 195 -16.58 45.58 17.40
C VAL A 195 -17.21 44.52 18.33
N LEU A 196 -17.13 43.23 17.99
CA LEU A 196 -17.71 42.18 18.84
C LEU A 196 -16.94 41.99 20.16
N ASN A 197 -15.62 42.24 20.14
CA ASN A 197 -14.77 42.02 21.32
C ASN A 197 -15.04 43.09 22.39
N PHE A 198 -15.37 44.31 21.96
CA PHE A 198 -15.92 45.35 22.85
C PHE A 198 -17.20 44.88 23.53
N LEU A 199 -18.14 44.29 22.78
CA LEU A 199 -19.42 43.83 23.34
C LEU A 199 -19.22 42.68 24.32
N ASN A 200 -18.36 41.72 24.00
CA ASN A 200 -18.07 40.57 24.86
C ASN A 200 -17.40 41.00 26.18
N ARG A 201 -16.52 42.02 26.15
CA ARG A 201 -15.93 42.66 27.34
C ARG A 201 -16.94 43.50 28.14
N HIS A 202 -17.68 44.38 27.48
CA HIS A 202 -18.59 45.35 28.10
C HIS A 202 -20.06 44.98 27.85
N ARG A 203 -20.45 43.77 28.28
CA ARG A 203 -21.80 43.23 28.08
C ARG A 203 -22.91 44.13 28.63
N ASN A 204 -22.61 44.92 29.66
CA ASN A 204 -23.50 45.92 30.27
C ASN A 204 -23.78 47.13 29.35
N MET A 205 -22.92 47.44 28.39
CA MET A 205 -23.09 48.52 27.42
C MET A 205 -23.59 48.02 26.04
N ALA A 206 -23.84 46.72 25.88
CA ALA A 206 -24.11 46.11 24.58
C ALA A 206 -25.35 46.66 23.86
N ASP A 207 -26.51 46.72 24.55
CA ASP A 207 -27.74 47.28 23.96
C ASP A 207 -27.65 48.79 23.72
N GLN A 208 -26.92 49.54 24.55
CA GLN A 208 -26.68 50.97 24.32
C GLN A 208 -25.81 51.21 23.09
N PHE A 209 -24.73 50.43 22.93
CA PHE A 209 -23.85 50.51 21.77
C PHE A 209 -24.54 50.05 20.48
N TYR A 210 -25.38 49.02 20.55
CA TYR A 210 -26.22 48.59 19.44
C TYR A 210 -27.21 49.68 18.98
N ALA A 211 -27.87 50.36 19.93
CA ALA A 211 -28.72 51.51 19.62
C ALA A 211 -27.91 52.67 19.01
N PHE A 212 -26.68 52.91 19.50
CA PHE A 212 -25.76 53.88 18.89
C PHE A 212 -25.40 53.50 17.44
N ILE A 213 -25.01 52.26 17.15
CA ILE A 213 -24.69 51.80 15.78
C ILE A 213 -25.91 51.90 14.85
N GLN A 214 -27.11 51.65 15.35
CA GLN A 214 -28.36 51.86 14.60
C GLN A 214 -28.56 53.35 14.27
N ASN A 215 -28.50 54.25 15.26
CA ASN A 215 -28.66 55.69 15.06
C ASN A 215 -27.57 56.27 14.15
N LEU A 216 -26.33 55.80 14.30
CA LEU A 216 -25.19 56.17 13.47
C LEU A 216 -25.38 55.76 12.01
N THR A 217 -25.89 54.54 11.77
CA THR A 217 -26.15 54.03 10.42
C THR A 217 -27.20 54.90 9.70
N VAL A 218 -28.23 55.36 10.41
CA VAL A 218 -29.22 56.31 9.89
C VAL A 218 -28.60 57.70 9.65
N ALA A 219 -27.82 58.22 10.60
CA ALA A 219 -27.18 59.53 10.48
C ALA A 219 -26.20 59.61 9.30
N THR A 220 -25.30 58.63 9.14
CA THR A 220 -24.37 58.56 8.01
C THR A 220 -25.08 58.36 6.66
N THR A 221 -26.27 57.74 6.65
CA THR A 221 -27.09 57.65 5.43
C THR A 221 -27.61 59.01 4.99
N GLY A 222 -27.97 59.88 5.95
CA GLY A 222 -28.43 61.25 5.70
C GLY A 222 -27.34 62.24 5.26
N THR A 223 -26.05 61.95 5.47
CA THR A 223 -24.95 62.85 5.11
C THR A 223 -24.32 62.49 3.76
N THR A 224 -24.14 63.49 2.88
CA THR A 224 -23.57 63.32 1.54
C THR A 224 -22.06 63.10 1.53
N HIS A 225 -21.36 63.60 2.55
CA HIS A 225 -19.89 63.56 2.68
C HIS A 225 -19.43 62.72 3.89
N GLY A 226 -20.28 61.80 4.36
CA GLY A 226 -19.98 60.88 5.47
C GLY A 226 -19.86 59.44 4.99
N ALA A 227 -18.87 58.71 5.52
CA ALA A 227 -18.68 57.28 5.30
C ALA A 227 -18.32 56.56 6.61
N ALA A 228 -18.93 55.40 6.87
CA ALA A 228 -18.61 54.56 8.02
C ALA A 228 -18.23 53.14 7.57
N VAL A 229 -17.15 52.60 8.14
CA VAL A 229 -16.63 51.27 7.81
C VAL A 229 -16.54 50.45 9.08
N ILE A 230 -17.30 49.36 9.13
CA ILE A 230 -17.46 48.50 10.30
C ILE A 230 -16.87 47.13 9.98
N SER A 231 -15.86 46.74 10.75
CA SER A 231 -15.36 45.36 10.76
C SER A 231 -16.30 44.44 11.53
N LEU A 232 -16.50 43.24 11.01
CA LEU A 232 -17.15 42.14 11.72
C LEU A 232 -16.39 40.84 11.37
N PRO A 233 -15.99 40.00 12.33
CA PRO A 233 -15.49 38.67 12.05
C PRO A 233 -16.61 37.78 11.50
N ARG A 234 -16.24 36.65 10.88
CA ARG A 234 -17.16 35.60 10.38
C ARG A 234 -16.78 34.19 10.86
N SER A 235 -15.73 34.08 11.66
CA SER A 235 -15.15 32.84 12.17
C SER A 235 -15.98 32.27 13.33
N GLN A 236 -16.81 31.27 13.05
CA GLN A 236 -17.71 30.63 14.02
C GLN A 236 -16.99 29.89 15.17
N VAL A 237 -15.69 29.66 15.07
CA VAL A 237 -14.93 28.69 15.89
C VAL A 237 -14.68 29.16 17.33
N GLU A 238 -14.57 30.47 17.56
CA GLU A 238 -14.27 31.07 18.87
C GLU A 238 -15.48 31.82 19.47
N MET A 239 -16.63 31.78 18.80
CA MET A 239 -17.81 32.57 19.14
C MET A 239 -18.79 31.77 20.01
N THR A 240 -19.18 32.31 21.16
CA THR A 240 -20.28 31.72 21.95
C THR A 240 -21.64 31.99 21.30
N ASP A 241 -22.69 31.28 21.71
CA ASP A 241 -24.06 31.52 21.24
C ASP A 241 -24.50 32.98 21.43
N TRP A 242 -23.97 33.65 22.47
CA TRP A 242 -24.18 35.06 22.75
C TRP A 242 -23.52 35.93 21.67
N ASP A 243 -22.26 35.64 21.31
CA ASP A 243 -21.53 36.38 20.27
C ASP A 243 -22.17 36.18 18.88
N MET A 244 -22.65 34.97 18.56
CA MET A 244 -23.36 34.70 17.30
C MET A 244 -24.69 35.46 17.21
N ASN A 245 -25.47 35.51 18.30
CA ASN A 245 -26.71 36.28 18.37
C ASN A 245 -26.45 37.79 18.19
N TRP A 246 -25.42 38.34 18.84
CA TRP A 246 -25.04 39.74 18.67
C TRP A 246 -24.48 40.08 17.29
N GLN A 247 -23.67 39.20 16.71
CA GLN A 247 -23.20 39.30 15.33
C GLN A 247 -24.38 39.35 14.37
N ASP A 248 -25.38 38.48 14.51
CA ASP A 248 -26.57 38.46 13.68
C ASP A 248 -27.44 39.72 13.89
N ARG A 249 -27.66 40.17 15.14
CA ARG A 249 -28.34 41.44 15.45
C ARG A 249 -27.69 42.62 14.72
N ILE A 250 -26.38 42.78 14.83
CA ILE A 250 -25.64 43.89 14.19
C ILE A 250 -25.65 43.74 12.66
N THR A 251 -25.41 42.53 12.16
CA THR A 251 -25.43 42.23 10.72
C THR A 251 -26.80 42.55 10.12
N LYS A 252 -27.91 42.26 10.81
CA LYS A 252 -29.28 42.60 10.42
C LYS A 252 -29.57 44.11 10.41
N VAL A 253 -28.93 44.90 11.27
CA VAL A 253 -29.01 46.37 11.22
C VAL A 253 -28.22 46.90 10.03
N VAL A 254 -26.94 46.52 9.90
CA VAL A 254 -26.04 47.15 8.93
C VAL A 254 -26.30 46.67 7.49
N ARG A 255 -26.68 45.41 7.26
CA ARG A 255 -27.08 44.89 5.92
C ARG A 255 -28.30 45.58 5.30
N ARG A 256 -29.08 46.35 6.06
CA ARG A 256 -30.16 47.18 5.49
C ARG A 256 -29.64 48.35 4.66
N VAL A 257 -28.36 48.69 4.78
CA VAL A 257 -27.71 49.87 4.17
C VAL A 257 -26.38 49.52 3.48
N ALA A 258 -25.65 48.52 3.98
CA ALA A 258 -24.35 48.12 3.48
C ALA A 258 -24.41 47.10 2.34
N LYS A 259 -23.45 47.20 1.42
CA LYS A 259 -23.20 46.21 0.36
C LYS A 259 -22.14 45.22 0.83
N ASP A 260 -22.53 43.97 1.06
CA ASP A 260 -21.57 42.89 1.28
C ASP A 260 -20.73 42.64 0.02
N LEU A 261 -19.41 42.63 0.18
CA LEU A 261 -18.42 42.30 -0.86
C LEU A 261 -17.43 41.31 -0.28
N ILE A 262 -17.37 40.12 -0.89
CA ILE A 262 -16.55 38.99 -0.42
C ILE A 262 -15.31 38.90 -1.32
N ALA A 263 -14.14 39.08 -0.72
CA ALA A 263 -12.85 39.15 -1.39
C ALA A 263 -12.19 37.77 -1.51
N ASN A 264 -12.66 36.93 -2.45
CA ASN A 264 -12.19 35.56 -2.62
C ASN A 264 -11.62 35.34 -4.04
N ASP A 265 -10.36 35.72 -4.26
CA ASP A 265 -9.68 35.53 -5.54
C ASP A 265 -8.24 34.99 -5.31
N GLU A 266 -7.87 33.90 -5.98
CA GLU A 266 -6.54 33.28 -5.83
C GLU A 266 -5.40 34.19 -6.27
N THR A 267 -5.67 35.05 -7.26
CA THR A 267 -4.69 36.00 -7.80
C THR A 267 -4.23 37.00 -6.73
N GLU A 268 -5.14 37.41 -5.84
CA GLU A 268 -4.86 38.32 -4.74
C GLU A 268 -3.95 37.71 -3.68
N ILE A 269 -4.14 36.42 -3.33
CA ILE A 269 -3.26 35.76 -2.34
C ILE A 269 -1.85 35.59 -2.92
N SER A 270 -1.70 35.17 -4.18
CA SER A 270 -0.37 35.08 -4.80
C SER A 270 0.36 36.42 -4.82
N GLU A 271 -0.33 37.53 -5.13
CA GLU A 271 0.30 38.85 -5.14
C GLU A 271 0.63 39.34 -3.72
N VAL A 272 -0.23 39.10 -2.73
CA VAL A 272 0.03 39.42 -1.31
C VAL A 272 1.26 38.65 -0.78
N VAL A 273 1.33 37.34 -1.02
CA VAL A 273 2.47 36.50 -0.60
C VAL A 273 3.76 36.98 -1.30
N ARG A 274 3.69 37.26 -2.61
CA ARG A 274 4.81 37.79 -3.40
C ARG A 274 5.33 39.12 -2.87
N ARG A 275 4.46 40.11 -2.63
CA ARG A 275 4.83 41.43 -2.09
C ARG A 275 5.37 41.36 -0.65
N ARG A 276 4.84 40.46 0.20
CA ARG A 276 5.25 40.33 1.60
C ARG A 276 6.54 39.54 1.82
N LEU A 277 6.80 38.48 1.05
CA LEU A 277 7.93 37.56 1.33
C LEU A 277 9.18 37.83 0.49
N PHE A 278 9.03 38.46 -0.69
CA PHE A 278 10.13 38.77 -1.59
C PHE A 278 10.48 40.27 -1.59
N GLU A 279 11.74 40.54 -1.93
CA GLU A 279 12.33 41.86 -2.10
C GLU A 279 12.42 42.16 -3.61
N GLU A 280 12.99 41.23 -4.37
CA GLU A 280 12.97 41.21 -5.83
C GLU A 280 12.48 39.84 -6.35
N ILE A 281 11.86 39.84 -7.52
CA ILE A 281 11.33 38.62 -8.18
C ILE A 281 12.10 38.32 -9.50
N GLY A 282 13.12 39.12 -9.82
CA GLY A 282 13.99 38.94 -10.98
C GLY A 282 13.43 39.48 -12.29
N ASN A 283 14.12 39.16 -13.39
CA ASN A 283 13.84 39.69 -14.71
C ASN A 283 12.54 39.09 -15.30
N GLU A 284 11.60 39.96 -15.65
CA GLU A 284 10.31 39.60 -16.27
C GLU A 284 10.46 38.66 -17.48
N LYS A 285 11.49 38.83 -18.31
CA LYS A 285 11.76 37.93 -19.46
C LYS A 285 12.01 36.49 -19.04
N THR A 286 12.64 36.27 -17.89
CA THR A 286 12.91 34.93 -17.34
C THR A 286 11.62 34.32 -16.76
N ILE A 287 10.83 35.12 -16.05
CA ILE A 287 9.52 34.70 -15.52
C ILE A 287 8.60 34.26 -16.68
N LYS A 288 8.48 35.09 -17.74
CA LYS A 288 7.66 34.81 -18.93
C LYS A 288 8.12 33.56 -19.68
N LYS A 289 9.42 33.26 -19.69
CA LYS A 289 9.95 32.00 -20.26
C LYS A 289 9.52 30.79 -19.41
N ILE A 290 9.74 30.82 -18.09
CA ILE A 290 9.39 29.71 -17.18
C ILE A 290 7.88 29.46 -17.21
N ALA A 291 7.08 30.52 -17.08
CA ALA A 291 5.63 30.43 -17.08
C ALA A 291 5.07 29.88 -18.40
N LYS A 292 5.68 30.22 -19.55
CA LYS A 292 5.37 29.59 -20.83
C LYS A 292 5.71 28.09 -20.80
N GLU A 293 6.93 27.71 -20.42
CA GLU A 293 7.38 26.31 -20.47
C GLU A 293 6.48 25.37 -19.63
N TYR A 294 6.04 25.81 -18.46
CA TYR A 294 5.06 25.08 -17.64
C TYR A 294 3.63 25.11 -18.22
N ALA A 295 3.15 26.25 -18.75
CA ALA A 295 1.83 26.32 -19.37
C ALA A 295 1.72 25.46 -20.65
N ASP A 296 2.77 25.41 -21.46
CA ASP A 296 2.90 24.54 -22.63
C ASP A 296 2.80 23.06 -22.20
N TRP A 297 3.57 22.63 -21.19
CA TRP A 297 3.53 21.27 -20.62
C TRP A 297 2.15 20.89 -20.08
N CYS A 298 1.48 21.80 -19.35
CA CYS A 298 0.13 21.56 -18.82
C CYS A 298 -0.91 21.42 -19.93
N PHE A 299 -0.78 22.19 -21.01
CA PHE A 299 -1.71 22.16 -22.14
C PHE A 299 -1.57 20.87 -22.96
N GLU A 300 -0.35 20.42 -23.23
CA GLU A 300 -0.07 19.15 -23.93
C GLU A 300 -0.62 17.95 -23.16
N ARG A 301 -0.51 17.96 -21.83
CA ARG A 301 -0.88 16.85 -20.95
C ARG A 301 -2.29 16.98 -20.37
N ARG A 302 -3.14 17.85 -20.94
CA ARG A 302 -4.44 18.28 -20.37
C ARG A 302 -5.41 17.18 -19.96
N ALA A 303 -5.34 16.00 -20.59
CA ALA A 303 -6.18 14.84 -20.30
C ALA A 303 -5.73 14.00 -19.08
N GLN A 304 -4.53 14.24 -18.53
CA GLN A 304 -3.99 13.54 -17.35
C GLN A 304 -4.01 14.39 -16.06
N LEU A 305 -4.44 15.65 -16.17
CA LEU A 305 -4.44 16.68 -15.13
C LEU A 305 -5.88 17.00 -14.68
N PRO A 306 -6.11 17.67 -13.53
CA PRO A 306 -7.45 17.86 -13.00
C PRO A 306 -8.23 18.87 -13.87
N PRO A 307 -9.51 18.60 -14.19
CA PRO A 307 -10.30 19.46 -15.07
C PRO A 307 -10.44 20.89 -14.54
N GLU A 308 -10.36 21.13 -13.23
CA GLU A 308 -10.34 22.49 -12.65
C GLU A 308 -9.26 23.42 -13.26
N TRP A 309 -8.15 22.85 -13.75
CA TRP A 309 -6.99 23.58 -14.26
C TRP A 309 -6.94 23.58 -15.80
N THR A 310 -7.68 22.70 -16.45
CA THR A 310 -7.68 22.50 -17.90
C THR A 310 -9.05 22.75 -18.55
N ALA A 311 -10.07 23.09 -17.75
CA ALA A 311 -11.38 23.53 -18.20
C ALA A 311 -11.26 24.87 -18.92
N VAL A 312 -11.38 24.79 -20.23
CA VAL A 312 -11.58 25.92 -21.13
C VAL A 312 -13.08 25.96 -21.44
N ASP A 313 -13.70 27.13 -21.38
CA ASP A 313 -15.05 27.31 -21.95
C ASP A 313 -15.06 26.77 -23.38
N SER A 314 -16.08 25.99 -23.76
CA SER A 314 -16.17 25.37 -25.09
C SER A 314 -16.24 26.38 -26.26
N ALA A 315 -16.36 27.67 -25.96
CA ALA A 315 -16.30 28.79 -26.90
C ALA A 315 -14.93 29.52 -26.95
N ALA A 316 -13.95 29.17 -26.11
CA ALA A 316 -12.64 29.82 -26.09
C ALA A 316 -11.58 29.03 -26.88
N THR A 317 -10.84 29.73 -27.73
CA THR A 317 -9.81 29.13 -28.59
C THR A 317 -8.60 28.64 -27.80
N GLU A 318 -7.88 27.63 -28.32
CA GLU A 318 -6.70 27.05 -27.68
C GLU A 318 -5.61 28.09 -27.33
N ALA A 319 -5.48 29.14 -28.13
CA ALA A 319 -4.59 30.27 -27.84
C ALA A 319 -5.01 31.05 -26.57
N LYS A 320 -6.31 31.25 -26.32
CA LYS A 320 -6.81 31.89 -25.09
C LYS A 320 -6.59 31.02 -23.87
N ALA A 321 -6.80 29.71 -23.99
CA ALA A 321 -6.55 28.75 -22.92
C ALA A 321 -5.06 28.75 -22.50
N LYS A 322 -4.17 28.73 -23.48
CA LYS A 322 -2.72 28.73 -23.27
C LYS A 322 -2.23 30.04 -22.65
N GLU A 323 -2.76 31.19 -23.07
CA GLU A 323 -2.43 32.49 -22.46
C GLU A 323 -3.04 32.65 -21.05
N TYR A 324 -4.23 32.09 -20.79
CA TYR A 324 -4.81 32.04 -19.44
C TYR A 324 -3.91 31.27 -18.46
N LEU A 325 -3.54 30.03 -18.80
CA LEU A 325 -2.59 29.22 -18.01
C LEU A 325 -1.28 29.96 -17.78
N ARG A 326 -0.70 30.52 -18.85
CA ARG A 326 0.55 31.29 -18.78
C ARG A 326 0.42 32.50 -17.85
N SER A 327 -0.65 33.28 -17.95
CA SER A 327 -0.89 34.43 -17.06
C SER A 327 -0.98 34.01 -15.57
N ARG A 328 -1.62 32.88 -15.27
CA ARG A 328 -1.71 32.31 -13.92
C ARG A 328 -0.33 31.94 -13.38
N PHE A 329 0.52 31.31 -14.19
CA PHE A 329 1.92 31.05 -13.83
C PHE A 329 2.76 32.34 -13.66
N GLU A 330 2.59 33.36 -14.49
CA GLU A 330 3.29 34.65 -14.38
C GLU A 330 2.91 35.44 -13.11
N ILE A 331 1.65 35.32 -12.66
CA ILE A 331 1.14 35.90 -11.42
C ILE A 331 1.68 35.14 -10.20
N CYS A 332 1.56 33.80 -10.18
CA CYS A 332 1.94 32.97 -9.04
C CYS A 332 3.46 32.86 -8.80
N TYR A 333 4.30 33.15 -9.80
CA TYR A 333 5.77 33.06 -9.68
C TYR A 333 6.31 33.82 -8.45
N PRO A 334 7.16 33.21 -7.60
CA PRO A 334 7.91 31.96 -7.82
C PRO A 334 7.22 30.65 -7.37
N PHE A 335 5.95 30.67 -7.00
CA PHE A 335 5.21 29.46 -6.61
C PHE A 335 4.56 28.74 -7.80
N HIS A 336 4.45 27.42 -7.72
CA HIS A 336 3.55 26.64 -8.57
C HIS A 336 2.09 26.90 -8.14
N PRO A 337 1.12 27.15 -9.05
CA PRO A 337 -0.25 27.50 -8.68
C PRO A 337 -0.94 26.50 -7.72
N ALA A 338 -0.71 25.19 -7.91
CA ALA A 338 -1.17 24.13 -7.00
C ALA A 338 -0.78 24.35 -5.53
N THR A 339 0.40 24.93 -5.29
CA THR A 339 0.95 25.17 -3.94
C THR A 339 0.14 26.20 -3.17
N LEU A 340 -0.52 27.14 -3.86
CA LEU A 340 -1.35 28.18 -3.24
C LEU A 340 -2.83 27.79 -3.23
N SER A 341 -3.30 27.01 -4.20
CA SER A 341 -4.72 26.63 -4.29
C SER A 341 -5.15 25.59 -3.27
N VAL A 342 -4.29 24.64 -2.87
CA VAL A 342 -4.60 23.66 -1.79
C VAL A 342 -5.00 24.37 -0.49
N PHE A 343 -4.32 25.48 -0.18
CA PHE A 343 -4.59 26.32 0.98
C PHE A 343 -5.94 27.06 0.93
N GLN A 344 -6.57 27.12 -0.24
CA GLN A 344 -7.97 27.54 -0.41
C GLN A 344 -8.89 26.32 -0.52
N ARG A 345 -8.77 25.52 -1.59
CA ARG A 345 -9.68 24.40 -1.94
C ARG A 345 -9.94 23.44 -0.78
N LYS A 346 -8.88 23.04 -0.05
CA LYS A 346 -8.95 21.92 0.92
C LYS A 346 -8.75 22.35 2.37
N TRP A 347 -7.89 23.34 2.63
CA TRP A 347 -7.58 23.77 4.01
C TRP A 347 -8.55 24.83 4.57
N GLN A 348 -9.26 25.59 3.72
CA GLN A 348 -10.17 26.67 4.18
C GLN A 348 -11.27 26.19 5.15
N ALA A 349 -11.64 24.91 5.07
CA ALA A 349 -12.64 24.25 5.93
C ALA A 349 -12.11 23.75 7.30
N LEU A 350 -10.81 23.94 7.59
CA LEU A 350 -10.21 23.56 8.88
C LEU A 350 -10.46 24.66 9.93
N SER A 351 -10.95 24.27 11.11
CA SER A 351 -11.35 25.22 12.16
C SER A 351 -10.18 25.96 12.83
N GLN A 352 -9.01 25.32 12.95
CA GLN A 352 -7.81 25.91 13.55
C GLN A 352 -6.91 26.64 12.54
N TYR A 353 -7.25 26.61 11.25
CA TYR A 353 -6.40 27.11 10.18
C TYR A 353 -6.46 28.64 10.03
N GLN A 354 -5.35 29.31 10.31
CA GLN A 354 -5.21 30.76 10.17
C GLN A 354 -4.89 31.13 8.70
N GLN A 355 -5.92 31.07 7.85
CA GLN A 355 -5.97 31.24 6.37
C GLN A 355 -5.11 32.33 5.70
N THR A 356 -4.49 33.24 6.46
CA THR A 356 -3.55 34.26 5.94
C THR A 356 -2.30 34.42 6.82
N ARG A 357 -2.43 34.65 8.13
CA ARG A 357 -1.27 34.87 9.01
C ARG A 357 -0.44 33.60 9.20
N GLY A 358 -1.09 32.48 9.56
CA GLY A 358 -0.44 31.17 9.68
C GLY A 358 0.12 30.70 8.34
N THR A 359 -0.63 30.89 7.24
CA THR A 359 -0.16 30.56 5.89
C THR A 359 1.06 31.38 5.47
N LEU A 360 1.09 32.69 5.75
CA LEU A 360 2.25 33.55 5.47
C LEU A 360 3.47 33.17 6.31
N ALA A 361 3.31 32.91 7.61
CA ALA A 361 4.38 32.47 8.49
C ALA A 361 4.98 31.12 8.03
N MET A 362 4.11 30.16 7.69
CA MET A 362 4.50 28.86 7.16
C MET A 362 5.23 28.98 5.81
N LEU A 363 4.73 29.80 4.87
CA LEU A 363 5.39 30.04 3.58
C LEU A 363 6.71 30.81 3.73
N ALA A 364 6.81 31.73 4.69
CA ALA A 364 8.07 32.42 5.02
C ALA A 364 9.13 31.44 5.55
N GLN A 365 8.75 30.57 6.48
CA GLN A 365 9.62 29.53 7.03
C GLN A 365 10.05 28.53 5.94
N TRP A 366 9.11 28.11 5.08
CA TRP A 366 9.37 27.27 3.91
C TRP A 366 10.41 27.91 2.97
N ILE A 367 10.18 29.16 2.55
CA ILE A 367 11.12 29.91 1.70
C ILE A 367 12.48 30.05 2.36
N SER A 368 12.55 30.33 3.66
CA SER A 368 13.81 30.45 4.40
C SER A 368 14.66 29.18 4.30
N TRP A 369 14.07 28.02 4.60
CA TRP A 369 14.75 26.72 4.53
C TRP A 369 15.07 26.28 3.09
N ALA A 370 14.15 26.50 2.15
CA ALA A 370 14.34 26.15 0.75
C ALA A 370 15.40 27.04 0.06
N TYR A 371 15.49 28.32 0.44
CA TYR A 371 16.55 29.23 -0.02
C TYR A 371 17.92 28.81 0.53
N ARG A 372 17.99 28.52 1.84
CA ARG A 372 19.22 28.04 2.51
C ARG A 372 19.76 26.77 1.84
N THR A 373 18.94 25.71 1.80
CA THR A 373 19.33 24.40 1.23
C THR A 373 19.57 24.44 -0.28
N GLY A 374 18.82 25.27 -1.03
CA GLY A 374 19.06 25.51 -2.46
C GLY A 374 20.43 26.15 -2.73
N PHE A 375 20.85 27.09 -1.87
CA PHE A 375 22.12 27.80 -2.02
C PHE A 375 23.33 26.99 -1.51
N THR A 376 23.24 26.32 -0.36
CA THR A 376 24.39 25.62 0.26
C THR A 376 24.63 24.21 -0.29
N GLU A 377 23.58 23.45 -0.58
CA GLU A 377 23.71 22.03 -0.94
C GLU A 377 23.53 21.76 -2.43
N ALA A 378 23.08 22.78 -3.19
CA ALA A 378 22.61 22.65 -4.57
C ALA A 378 21.57 21.51 -4.79
N ARG A 379 20.89 21.08 -3.71
CA ARG A 379 20.09 19.84 -3.65
C ARG A 379 18.91 19.83 -4.62
N ARG A 380 18.36 20.99 -4.95
CA ARG A 380 17.16 21.17 -5.79
C ARG A 380 17.45 22.17 -6.91
N ARG A 381 16.98 21.89 -8.13
CA ARG A 381 17.10 22.76 -9.31
C ARG A 381 15.73 23.28 -9.81
N GLU A 382 14.70 23.16 -8.98
CA GLU A 382 13.31 23.47 -9.33
C GLU A 382 13.14 24.96 -9.70
N SER A 383 12.49 25.24 -10.83
CA SER A 383 12.20 26.60 -11.33
C SER A 383 11.09 27.32 -10.56
N LEU A 384 10.28 26.55 -9.82
CA LEU A 384 9.10 26.97 -9.07
C LEU A 384 9.08 26.25 -7.71
N ILE A 385 8.48 26.89 -6.70
CA ILE A 385 8.21 26.29 -5.40
C ILE A 385 6.95 25.40 -5.53
N THR A 386 7.15 24.08 -5.53
CA THR A 386 6.12 23.02 -5.62
C THR A 386 5.74 22.49 -4.24
N LEU A 387 4.63 21.77 -4.09
CA LEU A 387 4.26 21.12 -2.82
C LEU A 387 5.34 20.13 -2.32
N GLY A 388 6.00 19.42 -3.23
CA GLY A 388 7.15 18.54 -2.93
C GLY A 388 8.43 19.27 -2.50
N SER A 389 8.47 20.60 -2.58
CA SER A 389 9.57 21.41 -2.06
C SER A 389 9.52 21.64 -0.54
N ALA A 390 8.45 21.20 0.13
CA ALA A 390 8.24 21.39 1.56
C ALA A 390 9.38 20.83 2.43
N PRO A 391 9.96 21.61 3.36
CA PRO A 391 11.03 21.16 4.25
C PRO A 391 10.49 20.34 5.44
N LEU A 392 9.74 19.28 5.15
CA LEU A 392 9.17 18.37 6.17
C LEU A 392 10.22 17.59 6.98
N GLU A 393 11.51 17.72 6.68
CA GLU A 393 12.61 17.20 7.50
C GLU A 393 12.90 18.10 8.73
N VAL A 394 12.43 19.35 8.74
CA VAL A 394 12.66 20.35 9.80
C VAL A 394 11.56 20.30 10.86
N GLN A 395 11.91 20.07 12.12
CA GLN A 395 10.95 19.87 13.23
C GLN A 395 10.11 21.11 13.52
N GLU A 396 10.69 22.31 13.40
CA GLU A 396 10.01 23.58 13.57
C GLU A 396 8.95 23.80 12.48
N PHE A 397 9.24 23.41 11.24
CA PHE A 397 8.28 23.49 10.13
C PHE A 397 7.17 22.43 10.26
N ARG A 398 7.50 21.20 10.64
CA ARG A 398 6.50 20.17 11.00
C ARG A 398 5.53 20.69 12.07
N SER A 399 6.05 21.36 13.09
CA SER A 399 5.24 21.89 14.21
C SER A 399 4.26 22.96 13.73
N VAL A 400 4.69 23.87 12.85
CA VAL A 400 3.81 24.89 12.25
C VAL A 400 2.74 24.25 11.35
N VAL A 401 3.12 23.32 10.47
CA VAL A 401 2.19 22.58 9.60
C VAL A 401 1.13 21.85 10.41
N LEU A 402 1.54 21.09 11.44
CA LEU A 402 0.63 20.33 12.30
C LEU A 402 -0.26 21.24 13.17
N GLY A 403 0.25 22.39 13.63
CA GLY A 403 -0.54 23.38 14.35
C GLY A 403 -1.62 24.06 13.50
N GLN A 404 -1.38 24.22 12.19
CA GLN A 404 -2.39 24.73 11.25
C GLN A 404 -3.42 23.66 10.85
N LEU A 405 -3.05 22.36 10.88
CA LEU A 405 -3.94 21.24 10.62
C LEU A 405 -4.80 20.82 11.83
N GLY A 406 -4.30 21.02 13.05
CA GLY A 406 -4.92 20.56 14.29
C GLY A 406 -4.76 19.05 14.57
N GLU A 407 -4.38 18.24 13.58
CA GLU A 407 -4.16 16.79 13.74
C GLU A 407 -2.70 16.45 14.12
N SER A 408 -2.28 16.82 15.34
CA SER A 408 -0.91 16.57 15.85
C SER A 408 -0.46 15.09 15.79
N ARG A 409 -1.42 14.15 15.80
CA ARG A 409 -1.20 12.70 15.65
C ARG A 409 -0.54 12.31 14.33
N LEU A 410 -0.65 13.14 13.27
CA LEU A 410 0.02 12.92 11.99
C LEU A 410 1.56 13.01 12.08
N MET A 411 2.13 13.50 13.19
CA MET A 411 3.58 13.55 13.39
C MET A 411 4.25 12.18 13.22
N ALA A 412 3.63 11.11 13.70
CA ALA A 412 4.14 9.74 13.56
C ALA A 412 4.16 9.27 12.09
N ALA A 413 3.16 9.67 11.30
CA ALA A 413 3.10 9.37 9.86
C ALA A 413 4.17 10.15 9.08
N ILE A 414 4.34 11.45 9.40
CA ILE A 414 5.36 12.29 8.77
C ILE A 414 6.77 11.75 9.04
N ASP A 415 7.06 11.29 10.26
CA ASP A 415 8.40 10.76 10.57
C ASP A 415 8.63 9.37 9.95
N THR A 416 7.66 8.45 10.07
CA THR A 416 7.81 7.07 9.58
C THR A 416 7.80 6.97 8.05
N ASP A 417 6.84 7.60 7.39
CA ASP A 417 6.67 7.44 5.93
C ASP A 417 7.45 8.48 5.14
N ILE A 418 7.42 9.75 5.57
CA ILE A 418 7.83 10.89 4.72
C ILE A 418 9.29 11.30 4.96
N ALA A 419 9.63 11.76 6.16
CA ALA A 419 10.74 12.68 6.38
C ALA A 419 11.61 12.42 7.61
N GLY A 420 11.38 11.34 8.36
CA GLY A 420 12.28 10.91 9.43
C GLY A 420 13.62 10.36 8.93
N PRO A 421 14.57 10.11 9.84
CA PRO A 421 15.94 9.73 9.49
C PRO A 421 16.03 8.44 8.68
N GLN A 422 15.12 7.50 8.93
CA GLN A 422 14.99 6.19 8.28
C GLN A 422 13.64 6.01 7.54
N SER A 423 13.03 7.10 7.04
CA SER A 423 11.67 7.05 6.48
C SER A 423 11.54 6.14 5.24
N HIS A 424 10.35 5.57 5.03
CA HIS A 424 10.09 4.71 3.86
C HIS A 424 10.30 5.44 2.53
N ALA A 425 9.93 6.72 2.43
CA ALA A 425 10.23 7.55 1.26
C ALA A 425 11.73 7.72 1.05
N ARG A 426 12.53 7.98 2.10
CA ARG A 426 13.99 8.09 2.00
C ARG A 426 14.64 6.76 1.61
N ALA A 427 14.10 5.63 2.08
CA ALA A 427 14.56 4.29 1.70
C ALA A 427 14.21 3.93 0.24
N LEU A 428 13.17 4.53 -0.34
CA LEU A 428 12.85 4.44 -1.78
C LEU A 428 13.70 5.41 -2.61
N ASP A 429 13.97 6.61 -2.09
CA ASP A 429 14.74 7.64 -2.78
C ASP A 429 16.25 7.33 -2.87
N ALA A 430 16.76 6.36 -2.10
CA ALA A 430 18.15 5.88 -2.17
C ALA A 430 18.57 5.40 -3.57
N ASP A 431 17.65 4.81 -4.33
CA ASP A 431 17.88 4.34 -5.70
C ASP A 431 17.73 5.46 -6.76
N THR A 432 17.17 6.62 -6.37
CA THR A 432 16.77 7.69 -7.30
C THR A 432 17.89 8.67 -7.61
N LYS A 433 17.98 9.10 -8.89
CA LYS A 433 19.09 9.91 -9.42
C LYS A 433 18.58 10.94 -10.45
N GLY A 434 19.37 11.96 -10.73
CA GLY A 434 19.03 12.99 -11.72
C GLY A 434 17.88 13.90 -11.28
N SER A 435 16.97 14.23 -12.20
CA SER A 435 15.77 15.04 -11.92
C SER A 435 14.73 14.32 -11.05
N LEU A 436 14.78 12.99 -10.99
CA LEU A 436 13.93 12.15 -10.14
C LEU A 436 14.49 11.99 -8.71
N LYS A 437 15.55 12.70 -8.34
CA LYS A 437 16.09 12.65 -6.98
C LYS A 437 15.06 13.13 -5.95
N ASP A 438 14.94 12.40 -4.85
CA ASP A 438 14.03 12.67 -3.75
C ASP A 438 12.53 12.69 -4.18
N ILE A 439 12.18 11.96 -5.26
CA ILE A 439 10.82 11.95 -5.85
C ILE A 439 9.77 11.36 -4.91
N HIS A 440 10.09 10.32 -4.13
CA HIS A 440 9.14 9.71 -3.20
C HIS A 440 8.87 10.67 -2.03
N ARG A 441 9.89 11.35 -1.49
CA ARG A 441 9.67 12.41 -0.48
C ARG A 441 8.88 13.58 -1.06
N ARG A 442 9.08 13.95 -2.33
CA ARG A 442 8.28 14.97 -3.04
C ARG A 442 6.81 14.55 -3.18
N VAL A 443 6.54 13.32 -3.62
CA VAL A 443 5.18 12.76 -3.76
C VAL A 443 4.48 12.62 -2.41
N ALA A 444 5.14 12.07 -1.40
CA ALA A 444 4.59 11.91 -0.05
C ALA A 444 4.27 13.26 0.61
N ALA A 445 5.09 14.29 0.39
CA ALA A 445 4.80 15.66 0.83
C ALA A 445 3.55 16.23 0.14
N THR A 446 3.41 16.08 -1.18
CA THR A 446 2.20 16.51 -1.90
C THR A 446 0.96 15.75 -1.43
N ILE A 447 1.04 14.42 -1.24
CA ILE A 447 -0.07 13.62 -0.70
C ILE A 447 -0.45 14.11 0.71
N LEU A 448 0.50 14.51 1.57
CA LEU A 448 0.19 15.12 2.87
C LEU A 448 -0.65 16.39 2.71
N PHE A 449 -0.20 17.37 1.91
CA PHE A 449 -0.92 18.64 1.76
C PHE A 449 -2.29 18.48 1.07
N GLU A 450 -2.38 17.60 0.07
CA GLU A 450 -3.61 17.35 -0.71
C GLU A 450 -4.62 16.43 0.01
N SER A 451 -4.19 15.53 0.91
CA SER A 451 -5.13 14.66 1.67
C SER A 451 -5.45 15.17 3.07
N SER A 452 -4.69 16.11 3.63
CA SER A 452 -5.00 16.78 4.90
C SER A 452 -6.07 17.89 4.75
N GLY A 453 -6.96 17.77 3.77
CA GLY A 453 -8.14 18.62 3.63
C GLY A 453 -9.11 18.48 4.80
N GLY A 454 -10.03 19.44 4.90
CA GLY A 454 -11.07 19.47 5.93
C GLY A 454 -12.17 18.41 5.75
N GLN A 455 -13.40 18.75 6.13
CA GLN A 455 -14.54 17.83 6.09
C GLN A 455 -15.09 17.55 4.67
N ILE A 456 -14.60 18.24 3.65
CA ILE A 456 -15.19 18.24 2.29
C ILE A 456 -14.56 17.15 1.42
N ASP A 457 -13.23 17.08 1.38
CA ASP A 457 -12.48 15.99 0.77
C ASP A 457 -11.15 15.77 1.53
N LYS A 458 -10.80 14.50 1.75
CA LYS A 458 -9.57 14.05 2.40
C LYS A 458 -8.73 13.12 1.49
N VAL A 459 -8.89 13.25 0.17
CA VAL A 459 -8.17 12.46 -0.82
C VAL A 459 -7.26 13.36 -1.68
N ALA A 460 -6.07 12.85 -1.98
CA ALA A 460 -5.15 13.40 -2.98
C ALA A 460 -5.24 12.53 -4.24
N HIS A 461 -5.75 13.07 -5.34
CA HIS A 461 -5.94 12.30 -6.58
C HIS A 461 -4.71 12.35 -7.50
N LEU A 462 -4.43 11.27 -8.25
CA LEU A 462 -3.31 11.21 -9.19
C LEU A 462 -3.19 12.42 -10.13
N PRO A 463 -4.27 12.97 -10.74
CA PRO A 463 -4.19 14.19 -11.53
C PRO A 463 -3.67 15.40 -10.74
N GLU A 464 -4.02 15.54 -9.46
CA GLU A 464 -3.51 16.63 -8.60
C GLU A 464 -2.02 16.44 -8.30
N LEU A 465 -1.59 15.20 -8.00
CA LEU A 465 -0.18 14.87 -7.78
C LEU A 465 0.66 15.14 -9.03
N ARG A 466 0.16 14.75 -10.22
CA ARG A 466 0.78 15.03 -11.52
C ARG A 466 0.88 16.53 -11.80
N PHE A 467 -0.16 17.30 -11.47
CA PHE A 467 -0.15 18.76 -11.66
C PHE A 467 0.79 19.46 -10.68
N ALA A 468 0.83 19.05 -9.40
CA ALA A 468 1.61 19.73 -8.37
C ALA A 468 3.13 19.45 -8.42
N LEU A 469 3.57 18.38 -9.10
CA LEU A 469 4.97 17.95 -9.16
C LEU A 469 5.57 17.84 -10.56
N GLY A 470 4.73 17.84 -11.59
CA GLY A 470 5.15 17.74 -12.99
C GLY A 470 5.82 19.00 -13.54
N GLY A 471 6.53 18.83 -14.65
CA GLY A 471 7.22 19.89 -15.38
C GLY A 471 8.14 19.29 -16.43
N SER A 472 8.89 20.11 -17.17
CA SER A 472 9.76 19.63 -18.26
C SER A 472 10.88 18.68 -17.82
N ASP A 473 11.24 18.66 -16.52
CA ASP A 473 12.23 17.75 -15.94
C ASP A 473 11.64 16.41 -15.37
N VAL A 474 10.31 16.25 -15.28
CA VAL A 474 9.65 15.13 -14.57
C VAL A 474 8.36 14.64 -15.27
N ASP A 475 8.31 13.35 -15.62
CA ASP A 475 7.15 12.72 -16.28
C ASP A 475 6.08 12.17 -15.32
N THR A 476 4.83 12.17 -15.79
CA THR A 476 3.65 11.74 -15.02
C THR A 476 3.73 10.27 -14.60
N THR A 477 4.26 9.39 -15.45
CA THR A 477 4.49 7.97 -15.12
C THR A 477 5.48 7.77 -13.97
N SER A 478 6.45 8.67 -13.79
CA SER A 478 7.39 8.62 -12.66
C SER A 478 6.73 9.04 -11.34
N ILE A 479 5.78 9.99 -11.41
CA ILE A 479 4.96 10.42 -10.26
C ILE A 479 4.00 9.30 -9.85
N ASP A 480 3.32 8.67 -10.82
CA ASP A 480 2.41 7.55 -10.59
C ASP A 480 3.15 6.34 -9.95
N ASN A 481 4.27 5.93 -10.54
CA ASN A 481 5.10 4.84 -10.01
C ASN A 481 5.62 5.13 -8.61
N ALA A 482 6.05 6.37 -8.32
CA ALA A 482 6.48 6.76 -6.97
C ALA A 482 5.31 6.74 -5.97
N ALA A 483 4.10 7.14 -6.36
CA ALA A 483 2.91 7.07 -5.51
C ALA A 483 2.51 5.62 -5.17
N PHE A 484 2.55 4.71 -6.15
CA PHE A 484 2.31 3.28 -5.89
C PHE A 484 3.44 2.62 -5.09
N ALA A 485 4.71 2.97 -5.34
CA ALA A 485 5.85 2.46 -4.56
C ALA A 485 5.81 2.92 -3.09
N LEU A 486 5.40 4.17 -2.86
CA LEU A 486 5.11 4.70 -1.52
C LEU A 486 4.02 3.90 -0.84
N GLU A 487 2.81 3.85 -1.40
CA GLU A 487 1.67 3.13 -0.80
C GLU A 487 2.05 1.69 -0.44
N ASN A 488 2.78 0.99 -1.31
CA ASN A 488 3.21 -0.38 -1.08
C ASN A 488 4.10 -0.55 0.16
N LYS A 489 5.05 0.36 0.40
CA LYS A 489 5.98 0.29 1.56
C LYS A 489 5.53 1.07 2.80
N SER A 490 4.68 2.08 2.65
CA SER A 490 4.29 3.01 3.71
C SER A 490 3.33 2.40 4.73
N TYR A 491 3.30 2.98 5.92
CA TYR A 491 2.50 2.50 7.04
C TYR A 491 1.25 3.33 7.33
N PHE A 492 1.17 4.59 6.87
CA PHE A 492 0.10 5.53 7.17
C PHE A 492 -0.58 6.13 5.92
N ILE A 493 0.03 5.99 4.75
CA ILE A 493 -0.63 6.29 3.46
C ILE A 493 -1.52 5.10 3.06
N ARG A 494 -2.77 5.38 2.69
CA ARG A 494 -3.76 4.42 2.21
C ARG A 494 -4.21 4.79 0.79
N LYS A 495 -4.47 3.79 -0.04
CA LYS A 495 -5.19 4.01 -1.31
C LYS A 495 -6.69 4.17 -1.05
N VAL A 496 -7.36 5.04 -1.79
CA VAL A 496 -8.81 5.25 -1.75
C VAL A 496 -9.33 5.25 -3.19
N GLY A 497 -10.11 4.22 -3.56
CA GLY A 497 -10.56 4.01 -4.93
C GLY A 497 -9.43 3.67 -5.91
N THR A 498 -9.62 4.00 -7.19
CA THR A 498 -8.67 3.70 -8.27
C THR A 498 -7.44 4.61 -8.26
N ASP A 499 -7.63 5.90 -7.98
CA ASP A 499 -6.64 6.97 -8.25
C ASP A 499 -6.40 7.91 -7.06
N GLY A 500 -6.97 7.62 -5.89
CA GLY A 500 -6.87 8.44 -4.68
C GLY A 500 -5.87 7.89 -3.66
N PHE A 501 -5.18 8.79 -2.96
CA PHE A 501 -4.31 8.49 -1.82
C PHE A 501 -4.69 9.36 -0.62
N LYS A 502 -4.54 8.82 0.59
CA LYS A 502 -4.88 9.52 1.84
C LYS A 502 -3.89 9.17 2.95
N ILE A 503 -3.36 10.16 3.65
CA ILE A 503 -2.64 9.93 4.91
C ILE A 503 -3.65 9.89 6.06
N SER A 504 -3.49 8.93 6.98
CA SER A 504 -4.23 8.88 8.25
C SER A 504 -3.26 8.77 9.42
N HIS A 505 -3.66 9.23 10.60
CA HIS A 505 -2.94 8.91 11.83
C HIS A 505 -3.12 7.45 12.26
N GLN A 506 -4.12 6.75 11.72
CA GLN A 506 -4.34 5.32 11.93
C GLN A 506 -3.38 4.49 11.07
N ALA A 507 -2.52 3.71 11.72
CA ALA A 507 -1.66 2.72 11.09
C ALA A 507 -2.45 1.78 10.16
N THR A 508 -1.84 1.37 9.05
CA THR A 508 -2.35 0.32 8.18
C THR A 508 -2.11 -1.06 8.77
N VAL A 509 -2.87 -2.05 8.30
CA VAL A 509 -2.64 -3.46 8.62
C VAL A 509 -1.21 -3.89 8.29
N LYS A 510 -0.59 -3.33 7.22
CA LYS A 510 0.81 -3.57 6.85
C LYS A 510 1.77 -3.25 8.01
N LYS A 511 1.53 -2.14 8.73
CA LYS A 511 2.31 -1.80 9.92
C LYS A 511 2.07 -2.80 11.04
N VAL A 512 0.82 -3.13 11.36
CA VAL A 512 0.52 -4.06 12.46
C VAL A 512 1.18 -5.43 12.20
N VAL A 513 1.15 -5.92 10.96
CA VAL A 513 1.87 -7.14 10.56
C VAL A 513 3.39 -6.97 10.69
N SER A 514 3.97 -5.83 10.32
CA SER A 514 5.43 -5.62 10.47
C SER A 514 5.86 -5.50 11.95
N ASP A 515 5.10 -4.77 12.76
CA ASP A 515 5.32 -4.64 14.20
C ASP A 515 5.16 -6.00 14.90
N ARG A 516 4.19 -6.83 14.46
CA ARG A 516 4.02 -8.20 14.95
C ARG A 516 5.15 -9.12 14.51
N ARG A 517 5.59 -9.05 13.24
CA ARG A 517 6.75 -9.81 12.73
C ARG A 517 8.01 -9.52 13.56
N ALA A 518 8.27 -8.26 13.88
CA ALA A 518 9.39 -7.85 14.73
C ALA A 518 9.25 -8.28 16.22
N SER A 519 8.09 -8.80 16.62
CA SER A 519 7.80 -9.30 17.97
C SER A 519 7.68 -10.83 18.08
N LEU A 520 7.91 -11.57 16.98
CA LEU A 520 7.90 -13.04 16.98
C LEU A 520 9.19 -13.58 17.60
N ASP A 521 9.06 -14.61 18.43
CA ASP A 521 10.21 -15.30 19.02
C ASP A 521 10.72 -16.47 18.15
N GLU A 522 12.04 -16.61 18.07
CA GLU A 522 12.69 -17.55 17.16
C GLU A 522 12.56 -19.01 17.59
N GLU A 523 12.76 -19.31 18.87
CA GLU A 523 12.76 -20.67 19.39
C GLU A 523 11.34 -21.17 19.72
N THR A 524 10.42 -20.28 20.11
CA THR A 524 9.07 -20.66 20.57
C THR A 524 7.95 -20.46 19.53
N GLU A 525 8.07 -19.53 18.59
CA GLU A 525 7.07 -19.33 17.52
C GLU A 525 7.59 -19.78 16.14
N ILE A 526 8.76 -19.31 15.71
CA ILE A 526 9.24 -19.50 14.32
C ILE A 526 9.66 -20.95 14.04
N LYS A 527 10.61 -21.51 14.80
CA LYS A 527 11.10 -22.89 14.55
C LYS A 527 10.03 -23.98 14.69
N PRO A 528 9.13 -23.96 15.70
CA PRO A 528 8.03 -24.92 15.77
C PRO A 528 7.06 -24.83 14.59
N ALA A 529 6.79 -23.61 14.09
CA ALA A 529 5.96 -23.41 12.90
C ALA A 529 6.63 -23.93 11.61
N MET A 530 7.93 -23.68 11.43
CA MET A 530 8.73 -24.21 10.31
C MET A 530 8.73 -25.74 10.32
N ARG A 531 9.03 -26.37 11.46
CA ARG A 531 9.00 -27.82 11.63
C ARG A 531 7.61 -28.40 11.33
N LYS A 532 6.54 -27.78 11.84
CA LYS A 532 5.17 -28.26 11.61
C LYS A 532 4.74 -28.19 10.13
N LEU A 533 5.01 -27.08 9.43
CA LEU A 533 4.67 -26.97 8.00
C LEU A 533 5.35 -28.05 7.16
N VAL A 534 6.62 -28.36 7.48
CA VAL A 534 7.38 -29.44 6.82
C VAL A 534 6.81 -30.81 7.21
N GLU A 535 6.48 -31.04 8.48
CA GLU A 535 5.85 -32.29 8.96
C GLU A 535 4.50 -32.56 8.27
N ASP A 536 3.62 -31.57 8.19
CA ASP A 536 2.29 -31.71 7.60
C ASP A 536 2.38 -31.99 6.07
N GLU A 537 3.24 -31.27 5.33
CA GLU A 537 3.40 -31.46 3.87
C GLU A 537 4.15 -32.77 3.51
N PHE A 538 5.13 -33.23 4.30
CA PHE A 538 5.78 -34.52 4.03
C PHE A 538 4.92 -35.73 4.44
N LYS A 539 4.10 -35.63 5.50
CA LYS A 539 3.12 -36.68 5.87
C LYS A 539 2.01 -36.84 4.83
N ARG A 540 1.66 -35.78 4.11
CA ARG A 540 0.58 -35.73 3.11
C ARG A 540 0.83 -36.68 1.95
N GLY A 541 0.29 -37.91 2.08
CA GLY A 541 0.49 -38.99 1.10
C GLY A 541 1.90 -39.61 1.16
N ALA A 542 2.45 -39.76 2.36
CA ALA A 542 3.65 -40.54 2.61
C ALA A 542 3.44 -42.03 2.27
N SER A 543 4.21 -42.54 1.31
CA SER A 543 4.18 -43.95 0.88
C SER A 543 5.25 -44.82 1.57
N ILE A 544 6.09 -44.22 2.40
CA ILE A 544 7.32 -44.79 2.97
C ILE A 544 7.49 -44.26 4.42
N PRO A 545 8.11 -45.04 5.34
CA PRO A 545 8.45 -44.56 6.68
C PRO A 545 9.24 -43.24 6.66
N LEU A 546 8.78 -42.29 7.47
CA LEU A 546 9.41 -40.97 7.66
C LEU A 546 10.11 -40.90 9.01
N VAL A 547 11.29 -40.29 9.05
CA VAL A 547 11.94 -39.83 10.28
C VAL A 547 12.13 -38.32 10.18
N LEU A 548 11.40 -37.59 11.02
CA LEU A 548 11.41 -36.13 11.06
C LEU A 548 12.41 -35.64 12.12
N PHE A 549 13.26 -34.69 11.72
CA PHE A 549 14.10 -33.88 12.62
C PHE A 549 14.91 -34.68 13.67
N PRO A 550 15.74 -35.65 13.26
CA PRO A 550 16.54 -36.45 14.19
C PRO A 550 17.61 -35.60 14.89
N SER A 551 17.59 -35.56 16.23
CA SER A 551 18.65 -34.90 17.03
C SER A 551 19.98 -35.63 16.98
N ASP A 552 19.91 -36.97 16.90
CA ASP A 552 21.04 -37.88 16.98
C ASP A 552 20.84 -39.06 16.03
N GLY A 553 21.94 -39.59 15.48
CA GLY A 553 21.95 -40.83 14.68
C GLY A 553 21.42 -42.08 15.40
N ALA A 554 21.18 -42.01 16.72
CA ALA A 554 20.51 -43.06 17.50
C ALA A 554 18.98 -43.11 17.33
N SER A 555 18.35 -41.94 17.10
CA SER A 555 16.90 -41.77 16.94
C SER A 555 16.36 -42.44 15.67
N ILE A 556 17.13 -42.37 14.58
CA ILE A 556 16.88 -43.05 13.32
C ILE A 556 17.01 -44.56 13.55
N GLN A 557 15.95 -45.32 13.31
CA GLN A 557 15.99 -46.78 13.42
C GLN A 557 16.89 -47.40 12.34
N ASP A 558 17.38 -48.62 12.55
CA ASP A 558 18.19 -49.35 11.57
C ASP A 558 17.35 -50.49 10.98
N THR A 559 16.54 -50.16 9.96
CA THR A 559 15.57 -51.08 9.36
C THR A 559 15.95 -51.42 7.92
N PRO A 560 15.61 -52.63 7.42
CA PRO A 560 15.90 -53.02 6.04
C PRO A 560 14.97 -52.35 5.01
N LYS A 561 13.94 -51.61 5.44
CA LYS A 561 13.01 -50.91 4.54
C LYS A 561 13.53 -49.52 4.22
N LEU A 562 13.32 -49.07 2.98
CA LEU A 562 13.66 -47.71 2.58
C LEU A 562 12.97 -46.72 3.55
N THR A 563 13.71 -45.72 4.03
CA THR A 563 13.26 -44.75 5.04
C THR A 563 13.73 -43.36 4.64
N LEU A 564 12.79 -42.41 4.58
CA LEU A 564 13.09 -41.01 4.24
C LEU A 564 13.28 -40.19 5.52
N VAL A 565 14.50 -39.69 5.70
CA VAL A 565 14.92 -38.86 6.83
C VAL A 565 14.92 -37.40 6.40
N ILE A 566 14.24 -36.54 7.15
CA ILE A 566 14.11 -35.11 6.85
C ILE A 566 14.93 -34.34 7.89
N ALA A 567 15.93 -33.60 7.42
CA ALA A 567 16.75 -32.75 8.28
C ALA A 567 15.94 -31.57 8.85
N ASP A 568 16.47 -30.93 9.89
CA ASP A 568 15.85 -29.74 10.46
C ASP A 568 15.77 -28.59 9.43
N PRO A 569 14.72 -27.75 9.41
CA PRO A 569 14.66 -26.57 8.55
C PRO A 569 15.81 -25.56 8.73
N ASP A 570 16.49 -25.57 9.88
CA ASP A 570 17.72 -24.80 10.13
C ASP A 570 18.97 -25.44 9.47
N SER A 571 18.92 -26.72 9.09
CA SER A 571 20.06 -27.47 8.51
C SER A 571 20.15 -27.30 6.98
N GLU A 572 20.91 -26.30 6.54
CA GLU A 572 21.10 -25.99 5.11
C GLU A 572 22.16 -26.89 4.44
N TRP A 573 21.89 -27.36 3.22
CA TRP A 573 22.88 -28.13 2.45
C TRP A 573 23.75 -27.26 1.54
N THR A 574 25.02 -27.10 1.92
CA THR A 574 26.05 -26.35 1.18
C THR A 574 26.95 -27.22 0.29
N GLY A 575 26.84 -28.55 0.39
CA GLY A 575 27.76 -29.51 -0.26
C GLY A 575 29.10 -29.71 0.45
N THR A 576 29.56 -28.74 1.26
CA THR A 576 30.80 -28.80 2.07
C THR A 576 30.58 -28.15 3.44
N GLY A 577 30.91 -28.87 4.52
CA GLY A 577 30.73 -28.41 5.91
C GLY A 577 30.39 -29.56 6.86
N SER A 578 30.26 -29.25 8.16
CA SER A 578 30.06 -30.25 9.23
C SER A 578 28.83 -31.12 9.00
N MET A 579 27.72 -30.57 8.49
CA MET A 579 26.50 -31.31 8.16
C MET A 579 26.75 -32.51 7.23
N ARG A 580 27.73 -32.43 6.32
CA ARG A 580 28.12 -33.57 5.45
C ARG A 580 28.85 -34.66 6.23
N GLU A 581 29.67 -34.29 7.19
CA GLU A 581 30.42 -35.19 8.07
C GLU A 581 29.48 -35.84 9.10
N GLU A 582 28.55 -35.07 9.66
CA GLU A 582 27.48 -35.52 10.55
C GLU A 582 26.54 -36.52 9.85
N ILE A 583 26.06 -36.22 8.64
CA ILE A 583 25.26 -37.18 7.84
C ILE A 583 26.09 -38.43 7.49
N SER A 584 27.37 -38.27 7.12
CA SER A 584 28.25 -39.43 6.86
C SER A 584 28.43 -40.30 8.12
N SER A 585 28.55 -39.67 9.29
CA SER A 585 28.64 -40.32 10.59
C SER A 585 27.34 -41.06 10.92
N TRP A 586 26.18 -40.40 10.84
CA TRP A 586 24.87 -40.97 11.14
C TRP A 586 24.41 -42.05 10.14
N MET A 587 24.90 -42.03 8.89
CA MET A 587 24.75 -43.15 7.94
C MET A 587 25.64 -44.34 8.29
N LYS A 588 26.82 -44.13 8.89
CA LYS A 588 27.77 -45.21 9.27
C LYS A 588 27.52 -45.76 10.68
N GLN A 589 26.98 -44.94 11.59
CA GLN A 589 26.86 -45.23 13.01
C GLN A 589 25.48 -44.86 13.56
N ARG A 590 24.96 -45.74 14.41
CA ARG A 590 23.79 -45.52 15.26
C ARG A 590 24.27 -45.30 16.70
N GLY A 591 24.51 -44.05 17.07
CA GLY A 591 25.12 -43.71 18.36
C GLY A 591 26.56 -44.21 18.42
N LYS A 592 26.82 -45.30 19.17
CA LYS A 592 28.15 -45.93 19.28
C LYS A 592 28.31 -47.23 18.50
N SER A 593 27.24 -47.75 17.89
CA SER A 593 27.27 -49.01 17.11
C SER A 593 27.30 -48.72 15.60
N PRO A 594 28.00 -49.51 14.78
CA PRO A 594 27.90 -49.39 13.32
C PRO A 594 26.48 -49.73 12.83
N ARG A 595 26.03 -49.08 11.75
CA ARG A 595 24.78 -49.45 11.07
C ARG A 595 24.96 -50.68 10.20
N LEU A 596 23.93 -51.51 10.14
CA LEU A 596 23.85 -52.65 9.24
C LEU A 596 23.21 -52.29 7.90
N TYR A 597 22.36 -51.25 7.83
CA TYR A 597 21.57 -50.95 6.63
C TYR A 597 21.73 -49.51 6.09
N PRO A 598 22.97 -49.02 5.84
CA PRO A 598 23.20 -47.64 5.41
C PRO A 598 22.58 -47.28 4.04
N GLY A 599 22.28 -48.28 3.22
CA GLY A 599 21.63 -48.10 1.92
C GLY A 599 20.14 -47.83 1.99
N SER A 600 19.45 -48.17 3.10
CA SER A 600 18.01 -47.95 3.25
C SER A 600 17.64 -46.51 3.65
N LEU A 601 18.62 -45.72 4.11
CA LEU A 601 18.41 -44.31 4.45
C LEU A 601 18.51 -43.42 3.21
N VAL A 602 17.49 -42.58 3.03
CA VAL A 602 17.44 -41.46 2.08
C VAL A 602 17.28 -40.19 2.89
N TRP A 603 18.16 -39.20 2.71
CA TRP A 603 18.04 -37.92 3.42
C TRP A 603 17.47 -36.85 2.50
N CYS A 604 16.65 -35.93 3.03
CA CYS A 604 16.14 -34.75 2.35
C CYS A 604 16.52 -33.47 3.11
N LEU A 605 17.09 -32.49 2.42
CA LEU A 605 17.60 -31.24 2.97
C LEU A 605 17.18 -30.00 2.18
N LYS A 606 17.16 -28.88 2.90
CA LYS A 606 16.81 -27.55 2.43
C LYS A 606 17.98 -26.88 1.68
N LYS A 607 17.66 -26.09 0.65
CA LYS A 607 18.56 -25.11 0.02
C LYS A 607 19.11 -24.10 1.06
N PRO A 608 20.31 -23.53 0.87
CA PRO A 608 20.73 -22.37 1.65
C PRO A 608 19.88 -21.15 1.31
N GLY A 609 19.39 -20.42 2.31
CA GLY A 609 18.61 -19.19 2.12
C GLY A 609 17.56 -18.92 3.20
N ARG A 610 17.36 -17.63 3.52
CA ARG A 610 16.38 -17.20 4.54
C ARG A 610 14.94 -17.20 4.03
N ASP A 611 14.72 -17.29 2.72
CA ASP A 611 13.42 -17.26 2.04
C ASP A 611 12.29 -18.00 2.79
N PHE A 612 12.50 -19.27 3.19
CA PHE A 612 11.49 -20.05 3.93
C PHE A 612 11.14 -19.42 5.28
N ARG A 613 12.16 -18.96 6.03
CA ARG A 613 11.98 -18.27 7.31
C ARG A 613 11.26 -16.93 7.12
N ASP A 614 11.66 -16.14 6.12
CA ASP A 614 11.00 -14.87 5.77
C ASP A 614 9.50 -15.06 5.44
N LYS A 615 9.14 -16.17 4.77
CA LYS A 615 7.74 -16.51 4.48
C LYS A 615 6.98 -16.98 5.72
N VAL A 616 7.58 -17.82 6.56
CA VAL A 616 6.93 -18.31 7.80
C VAL A 616 6.75 -17.18 8.82
N GLU A 617 7.74 -16.30 9.00
CA GLU A 617 7.63 -15.09 9.82
C GLU A 617 6.47 -14.18 9.35
N LEU A 618 6.32 -14.00 8.02
CA LEU A 618 5.23 -13.22 7.45
C LEU A 618 3.85 -13.89 7.68
N TRP A 619 3.73 -15.21 7.47
CA TRP A 619 2.50 -15.96 7.72
C TRP A 619 2.09 -15.93 9.20
N LEU A 620 3.05 -16.14 10.13
CA LEU A 620 2.80 -16.05 11.56
C LEU A 620 2.32 -14.66 11.97
N ALA A 621 2.93 -13.60 11.42
CA ALA A 621 2.50 -12.23 11.69
C ALA A 621 1.08 -11.94 11.17
N TRP A 622 0.73 -12.38 9.95
CA TRP A 622 -0.64 -12.28 9.43
C TRP A 622 -1.66 -13.04 10.30
N LYS A 623 -1.34 -14.28 10.66
CA LYS A 623 -2.18 -15.16 11.49
C LYS A 623 -2.42 -14.60 12.89
N ARG A 624 -1.41 -13.93 13.47
CA ARG A 624 -1.52 -13.24 14.77
C ARG A 624 -2.41 -11.99 14.67
N VAL A 625 -2.32 -11.23 13.58
CA VAL A 625 -3.22 -10.09 13.31
C VAL A 625 -4.66 -10.53 13.05
N GLU A 626 -4.89 -11.60 12.27
CA GLU A 626 -6.21 -12.19 12.09
C GLU A 626 -6.83 -12.62 13.44
N LYS A 627 -6.04 -13.30 14.28
CA LYS A 627 -6.45 -13.70 15.62
C LYS A 627 -6.85 -12.48 16.48
N GLU A 628 -6.00 -11.47 16.61
CA GLU A 628 -6.28 -10.26 17.42
C GLU A 628 -7.49 -9.45 16.90
N ILE A 629 -7.79 -9.51 15.60
CA ILE A 629 -9.00 -8.93 15.02
C ILE A 629 -10.25 -9.78 15.35
N SER A 630 -10.12 -11.12 15.36
CA SER A 630 -11.20 -12.04 15.75
C SER A 630 -11.54 -11.99 17.25
N GLU A 631 -10.53 -11.79 18.10
CA GLU A 631 -10.66 -11.62 19.55
C GLU A 631 -11.11 -10.19 19.95
N GLY A 632 -11.22 -9.28 18.98
CA GLY A 632 -11.76 -7.94 19.18
C GLY A 632 -10.78 -6.92 19.76
N THR A 633 -9.55 -7.29 20.12
CA THR A 633 -8.53 -6.37 20.66
C THR A 633 -8.05 -5.32 19.65
N LEU A 634 -8.14 -5.63 18.35
CA LEU A 634 -8.03 -4.67 17.24
C LEU A 634 -9.39 -4.33 16.59
N GLY A 635 -10.49 -4.90 17.09
CA GLY A 635 -11.73 -5.11 16.33
C GLY A 635 -12.63 -3.88 16.10
N GLY A 636 -12.29 -2.71 16.66
CA GLY A 636 -13.12 -1.51 16.60
C GLY A 636 -12.92 -0.61 15.36
N GLU A 637 -11.81 -0.75 14.63
CA GLU A 637 -11.38 0.23 13.61
C GLU A 637 -11.25 -0.34 12.17
N PHE A 638 -11.57 -1.63 11.95
CA PHE A 638 -11.47 -2.30 10.65
C PHE A 638 -12.82 -2.78 10.13
N ASP A 639 -13.11 -2.46 8.87
CA ASP A 639 -14.37 -2.76 8.19
C ASP A 639 -14.51 -4.26 7.86
N ARG A 640 -15.71 -4.70 7.50
CA ARG A 640 -15.95 -6.07 7.01
C ARG A 640 -15.12 -6.38 5.77
N THR A 641 -14.90 -5.38 4.91
CA THR A 641 -14.09 -5.51 3.69
C THR A 641 -12.62 -5.79 4.02
N ASP A 642 -12.03 -5.03 4.96
CA ASP A 642 -10.65 -5.23 5.44
C ASP A 642 -10.43 -6.67 5.97
N ARG A 643 -11.43 -7.25 6.66
CA ARG A 643 -11.34 -8.60 7.24
C ARG A 643 -11.27 -9.69 6.18
N ALA A 644 -11.97 -9.55 5.05
CA ALA A 644 -11.90 -10.49 3.93
C ALA A 644 -10.53 -10.43 3.22
N ASP A 645 -10.00 -9.23 3.02
CA ASP A 645 -8.66 -9.01 2.48
C ASP A 645 -7.56 -9.60 3.37
N ILE A 646 -7.71 -9.50 4.70
CA ILE A 646 -6.79 -10.09 5.68
C ILE A 646 -6.82 -11.62 5.60
N HIS A 647 -8.00 -12.24 5.62
CA HIS A 647 -8.14 -13.70 5.55
C HIS A 647 -7.53 -14.26 4.24
N THR A 648 -7.75 -13.55 3.12
CA THR A 648 -7.12 -13.87 1.83
C THR A 648 -5.60 -13.82 1.95
N LYS A 649 -5.03 -12.76 2.54
CA LYS A 649 -3.57 -12.62 2.73
C LYS A 649 -2.95 -13.61 3.71
N VAL A 650 -3.69 -14.08 4.73
CA VAL A 650 -3.26 -15.20 5.59
C VAL A 650 -3.10 -16.46 4.74
N LYS A 651 -4.10 -16.77 3.89
CA LYS A 651 -4.09 -17.93 3.00
C LYS A 651 -2.99 -17.83 1.94
N ASP A 652 -2.84 -16.68 1.28
CA ASP A 652 -1.78 -16.44 0.30
C ASP A 652 -0.37 -16.58 0.93
N ALA A 653 -0.19 -16.09 2.17
CA ALA A 653 1.07 -16.26 2.90
C ALA A 653 1.32 -17.71 3.31
N GLU A 654 0.27 -18.48 3.64
CA GLU A 654 0.38 -19.91 3.94
C GLU A 654 0.75 -20.73 2.70
N GLU A 655 0.12 -20.45 1.56
CA GLU A 655 0.41 -21.11 0.29
C GLU A 655 1.81 -20.76 -0.21
N ALA A 656 2.24 -19.49 -0.08
CA ALA A 656 3.61 -19.08 -0.39
C ALA A 656 4.66 -19.69 0.56
N ALA A 657 4.32 -19.93 1.83
CA ALA A 657 5.20 -20.65 2.77
C ALA A 657 5.31 -22.15 2.42
N LYS A 658 4.20 -22.77 1.98
CA LYS A 658 4.20 -24.16 1.48
C LYS A 658 4.98 -24.30 0.19
N ASP A 659 4.77 -23.44 -0.81
CA ASP A 659 5.56 -23.47 -2.05
C ASP A 659 7.07 -23.34 -1.78
N GLU A 660 7.47 -22.57 -0.77
CA GLU A 660 8.88 -22.47 -0.38
C GLU A 660 9.40 -23.71 0.38
N VAL A 661 8.55 -24.56 0.98
CA VAL A 661 8.94 -25.93 1.37
C VAL A 661 9.25 -26.77 0.12
N TRP A 662 8.39 -26.69 -0.91
CA TRP A 662 8.53 -27.49 -2.13
C TRP A 662 9.67 -27.04 -3.06
N GLY A 663 10.00 -25.75 -3.05
CA GLY A 663 11.20 -25.18 -3.68
C GLY A 663 12.47 -25.31 -2.83
N GLY A 664 12.31 -25.32 -1.50
CA GLY A 664 13.40 -25.38 -0.52
C GLY A 664 13.98 -26.78 -0.32
N PHE A 665 13.15 -27.80 -0.07
CA PHE A 665 13.59 -29.19 0.15
C PHE A 665 13.94 -29.88 -1.17
N ARG A 666 15.10 -29.51 -1.70
CA ARG A 666 15.56 -29.78 -3.05
C ARG A 666 16.71 -30.79 -3.12
N PHE A 667 17.43 -31.03 -2.02
CA PHE A 667 18.61 -31.89 -2.00
C PHE A 667 18.32 -33.24 -1.35
N VAL A 668 18.58 -34.32 -2.09
CA VAL A 668 18.44 -35.70 -1.62
C VAL A 668 19.81 -36.37 -1.51
N ILE A 669 20.14 -36.95 -0.35
CA ILE A 669 21.45 -37.57 -0.11
C ILE A 669 21.32 -39.07 0.16
N LEU A 670 22.23 -39.83 -0.44
CA LEU A 670 22.29 -41.29 -0.41
C LEU A 670 23.70 -41.77 -0.04
N SER A 671 23.79 -42.87 0.73
CA SER A 671 25.04 -43.62 0.84
C SER A 671 25.44 -44.21 -0.53
N ALA A 672 26.69 -44.03 -0.93
CA ALA A 672 27.23 -44.45 -2.23
C ALA A 672 28.69 -44.93 -2.11
N ASN A 673 28.87 -46.25 -2.06
CA ASN A 673 30.19 -46.89 -1.86
C ASN A 673 31.14 -46.76 -3.07
N SER A 674 30.72 -46.12 -4.15
CA SER A 674 31.46 -45.93 -5.41
C SER A 674 32.10 -44.54 -5.57
N GLU A 675 31.83 -43.63 -4.65
CA GLU A 675 32.34 -42.25 -4.66
C GLU A 675 33.28 -42.05 -3.46
N GLU A 676 34.40 -41.34 -3.62
CA GLU A 676 35.48 -41.23 -2.61
C GLU A 676 34.99 -40.71 -1.24
N SER A 677 33.88 -39.97 -1.21
CA SER A 677 33.28 -39.42 0.02
C SER A 677 32.19 -40.30 0.67
N GLY A 678 31.78 -41.39 0.01
CA GLY A 678 30.71 -42.28 0.46
C GLY A 678 29.29 -41.72 0.39
N LEU A 679 29.08 -40.49 -0.09
CA LEU A 679 27.80 -39.79 -0.13
C LEU A 679 27.53 -39.19 -1.53
N LYS A 680 26.45 -39.65 -2.17
CA LYS A 680 25.93 -39.07 -3.41
C LYS A 680 24.79 -38.10 -3.11
N ALA A 681 24.89 -36.87 -3.61
CA ALA A 681 23.81 -35.89 -3.58
C ALA A 681 23.06 -35.83 -4.92
N ILE A 682 21.75 -35.58 -4.85
CA ILE A 682 20.82 -35.43 -5.98
C ILE A 682 20.07 -34.11 -5.79
N ASP A 683 19.91 -33.38 -6.89
CA ASP A 683 19.11 -32.16 -6.98
C ASP A 683 17.75 -32.49 -7.64
N LEU A 684 16.63 -32.15 -6.97
CA LEU A 684 15.27 -32.38 -7.44
C LEU A 684 14.69 -31.26 -8.34
N GLY A 685 15.45 -30.18 -8.57
CA GLY A 685 14.98 -28.94 -9.21
C GLY A 685 14.10 -28.07 -8.32
N ALA A 686 13.56 -26.98 -8.88
CA ALA A 686 12.45 -26.25 -8.25
C ALA A 686 11.14 -27.04 -8.39
N GLY A 687 10.23 -26.88 -7.43
CA GLY A 687 8.90 -27.51 -7.44
C GLY A 687 7.88 -26.67 -6.68
N HIS A 688 6.60 -27.00 -6.86
CA HIS A 688 5.46 -26.23 -6.37
C HIS A 688 4.40 -27.16 -5.76
N ALA A 689 3.71 -26.70 -4.73
CA ALA A 689 2.70 -27.45 -3.97
C ALA A 689 1.40 -27.73 -4.77
N SER A 690 1.25 -27.09 -5.93
CA SER A 690 0.20 -27.31 -6.92
C SER A 690 0.44 -28.52 -7.85
N GLY A 691 1.55 -29.24 -7.67
CA GLY A 691 1.83 -30.51 -8.37
C GLY A 691 0.93 -31.66 -7.90
N GLY A 692 0.57 -32.56 -8.84
CA GLY A 692 -0.22 -33.76 -8.54
C GLY A 692 0.55 -34.93 -7.91
N GLU A 693 1.87 -34.81 -7.75
CA GLU A 693 2.73 -35.77 -7.04
C GLU A 693 3.09 -35.23 -5.64
N THR A 694 3.13 -36.08 -4.61
CA THR A 694 3.53 -35.67 -3.25
C THR A 694 5.05 -35.45 -3.15
N LEU A 695 5.55 -34.73 -2.14
CA LEU A 695 7.00 -34.57 -1.92
C LEU A 695 7.73 -35.91 -1.80
N CYS A 696 7.15 -36.86 -1.06
CA CYS A 696 7.64 -38.25 -1.00
C CYS A 696 7.62 -38.92 -2.38
N GLY A 697 6.54 -38.73 -3.16
CA GLY A 697 6.44 -39.19 -4.54
C GLY A 697 7.56 -38.65 -5.43
N ARG A 698 7.77 -37.34 -5.43
CA ARG A 698 8.81 -36.63 -6.21
C ARG A 698 10.22 -37.12 -5.91
N VAL A 699 10.55 -37.35 -4.63
CA VAL A 699 11.83 -37.99 -4.23
C VAL A 699 11.96 -39.37 -4.88
N LEU A 700 10.91 -40.19 -4.84
CA LEU A 700 10.92 -41.54 -5.40
C LEU A 700 10.95 -41.54 -6.93
N THR A 701 10.26 -40.62 -7.60
CA THR A 701 10.30 -40.41 -9.05
C THR A 701 11.73 -40.09 -9.49
N ALA A 702 12.44 -39.22 -8.77
CA ALA A 702 13.85 -38.89 -9.04
C ALA A 702 14.81 -40.06 -8.78
N LEU A 703 14.59 -40.85 -7.73
CA LEU A 703 15.39 -42.05 -7.45
C LEU A 703 15.17 -43.15 -8.50
N LYS A 704 13.95 -43.29 -9.03
CA LYS A 704 13.63 -44.20 -10.14
C LYS A 704 14.22 -43.74 -11.47
N SER A 705 14.12 -42.45 -11.81
CA SER A 705 14.63 -41.93 -13.08
C SER A 705 16.16 -42.00 -13.21
N GLN A 706 16.89 -41.89 -12.09
CA GLN A 706 18.33 -42.15 -12.04
C GLN A 706 18.71 -43.64 -11.90
N ALA A 707 17.73 -44.55 -11.96
CA ALA A 707 17.89 -45.99 -11.73
C ALA A 707 18.59 -46.35 -10.40
N LEU A 708 18.42 -45.52 -9.36
CA LEU A 708 18.97 -45.75 -8.02
C LEU A 708 18.00 -46.51 -7.10
N LEU A 709 16.72 -46.48 -7.43
CA LEU A 709 15.63 -47.24 -6.80
C LEU A 709 14.84 -47.99 -7.87
N ASN A 710 14.65 -49.30 -7.69
CA ASN A 710 13.79 -50.13 -8.54
C ASN A 710 12.62 -50.71 -7.74
N GLU A 711 11.51 -51.00 -8.43
CA GLU A 711 10.36 -51.70 -7.83
C GLU A 711 10.52 -53.23 -7.86
N SER A 712 11.40 -53.74 -8.73
CA SER A 712 11.78 -55.15 -8.78
C SER A 712 13.20 -55.34 -9.32
N VAL A 713 13.77 -56.52 -9.09
CA VAL A 713 15.04 -56.96 -9.70
C VAL A 713 14.73 -58.02 -10.75
N GLY A 714 15.50 -58.08 -11.83
CA GLY A 714 15.49 -59.17 -12.82
C GLY A 714 16.79 -59.97 -12.78
N ALA A 715 16.75 -61.27 -13.13
CA ALA A 715 17.88 -62.19 -12.97
C ALA A 715 19.18 -61.70 -13.64
N GLY A 716 19.10 -61.15 -14.86
CA GLY A 716 20.26 -60.59 -15.57
C GLY A 716 20.95 -59.40 -14.88
N TYR A 717 20.28 -58.69 -13.97
CA TYR A 717 20.93 -57.68 -13.13
C TYR A 717 21.80 -58.32 -12.04
N ILE A 718 21.32 -59.42 -11.43
CA ILE A 718 22.04 -60.18 -10.40
C ILE A 718 23.26 -60.88 -11.01
N ASP A 719 23.09 -61.53 -12.16
CA ASP A 719 24.17 -62.22 -12.89
C ASP A 719 25.29 -61.26 -13.33
N ARG A 720 24.93 -60.11 -13.92
CA ARG A 720 25.90 -59.07 -14.31
C ARG A 720 26.71 -58.57 -13.12
N ASN A 721 26.05 -58.26 -12.01
CA ASN A 721 26.64 -57.63 -10.83
C ASN A 721 27.13 -58.63 -9.76
N TRP A 722 27.24 -59.93 -10.11
CA TRP A 722 27.73 -60.97 -9.21
C TRP A 722 29.19 -60.68 -8.77
N PRO A 723 29.52 -60.75 -7.46
CA PRO A 723 30.85 -60.38 -6.97
C PRO A 723 31.97 -61.22 -7.60
N PRO A 724 33.10 -60.63 -8.06
CA PRO A 724 34.17 -61.37 -8.74
C PRO A 724 34.68 -62.60 -7.96
N ALA A 725 34.94 -62.43 -6.65
CA ALA A 725 35.38 -63.51 -5.76
C ALA A 725 34.34 -64.62 -5.54
N LEU A 726 33.09 -64.42 -5.96
CA LEU A 726 32.01 -65.43 -5.92
C LEU A 726 31.61 -65.93 -7.32
N LYS A 727 32.19 -65.40 -8.41
CA LYS A 727 32.00 -65.95 -9.77
C LYS A 727 32.73 -67.29 -9.92
N GLU A 728 33.91 -67.43 -9.32
CA GLU A 728 34.69 -68.67 -9.32
C GLU A 728 34.03 -69.79 -8.49
N SER A 729 33.44 -69.45 -7.33
CA SER A 729 32.68 -70.42 -6.52
C SER A 729 31.32 -70.78 -7.13
N GLY A 730 30.78 -69.92 -8.01
CA GLY A 730 29.46 -70.05 -8.63
C GLY A 730 28.29 -70.06 -7.65
N ALA A 731 28.51 -69.58 -6.41
CA ALA A 731 27.57 -69.65 -5.30
C ALA A 731 27.64 -68.39 -4.42
N TRP A 732 26.50 -67.72 -4.20
CA TRP A 732 26.40 -66.49 -3.42
C TRP A 732 25.55 -66.73 -2.16
N PRO A 733 26.11 -66.60 -0.94
CA PRO A 733 25.34 -66.71 0.30
C PRO A 733 24.19 -65.71 0.35
N MET A 734 22.99 -66.15 0.74
CA MET A 734 21.76 -65.33 0.73
C MET A 734 21.86 -64.15 1.70
N ALA A 735 22.52 -64.34 2.84
CA ALA A 735 22.88 -63.25 3.75
C ALA A 735 23.74 -62.16 3.07
N SER A 736 24.72 -62.54 2.25
CA SER A 736 25.60 -61.61 1.52
C SER A 736 24.86 -60.90 0.37
N LEU A 737 23.98 -61.62 -0.34
CA LEU A 737 23.13 -61.03 -1.39
C LEU A 737 22.22 -59.95 -0.79
N ARG A 738 21.50 -60.28 0.28
CA ARG A 738 20.66 -59.34 1.06
C ARG A 738 21.47 -58.13 1.53
N GLN A 739 22.63 -58.36 2.14
CA GLN A 739 23.50 -57.29 2.62
C GLN A 739 24.01 -56.38 1.50
N SER A 740 24.19 -56.88 0.27
CA SER A 740 24.65 -56.10 -0.87
C SER A 740 23.61 -55.08 -1.36
N PHE A 741 22.32 -55.42 -1.27
CA PHE A 741 21.22 -54.46 -1.49
C PHE A 741 21.12 -53.45 -0.34
N LEU A 742 21.22 -53.91 0.92
CA LEU A 742 21.04 -53.07 2.10
C LEU A 742 22.24 -52.14 2.42
N ASN A 743 23.43 -52.46 1.93
CA ASN A 743 24.61 -51.58 1.98
C ASN A 743 24.62 -50.51 0.86
N GLY A 744 23.67 -50.55 -0.08
CA GLY A 744 23.65 -49.64 -1.24
C GLY A 744 24.70 -49.95 -2.32
N SER A 745 25.30 -51.15 -2.30
CA SER A 745 26.22 -51.62 -3.36
C SER A 745 25.49 -52.15 -4.60
N LEU A 746 24.17 -52.35 -4.50
CA LEU A 746 23.25 -52.67 -5.59
C LEU A 746 22.08 -51.66 -5.58
N THR A 747 21.26 -51.64 -6.63
CA THR A 747 20.07 -50.76 -6.73
C THR A 747 19.15 -50.93 -5.53
N ARG A 748 18.68 -49.82 -4.95
CA ARG A 748 17.76 -49.83 -3.81
C ARG A 748 16.42 -50.46 -4.20
N LEU A 749 15.73 -51.00 -3.19
CA LEU A 749 14.38 -51.54 -3.28
C LEU A 749 13.55 -50.94 -2.13
N ILE A 750 12.23 -50.80 -2.32
CA ILE A 750 11.34 -50.20 -1.31
C ILE A 750 11.22 -51.11 -0.07
N ASP A 751 10.98 -52.41 -0.31
CA ASP A 751 11.01 -53.47 0.70
C ASP A 751 11.89 -54.63 0.17
N PRO A 752 13.21 -54.60 0.42
CA PRO A 752 14.16 -55.58 -0.10
C PRO A 752 13.81 -57.02 0.31
N ASP A 753 13.41 -57.22 1.57
CA ASP A 753 13.14 -58.56 2.11
C ASP A 753 11.92 -59.20 1.45
N LYS A 754 10.84 -58.44 1.23
CA LYS A 754 9.68 -58.92 0.47
C LYS A 754 10.03 -59.18 -0.99
N ILE A 755 10.62 -58.20 -1.68
CA ILE A 755 10.88 -58.26 -3.13
C ILE A 755 11.85 -59.41 -3.47
N LEU A 756 12.89 -59.61 -2.66
CA LEU A 756 13.84 -60.70 -2.87
C LEU A 756 13.20 -62.08 -2.67
N ARG A 757 12.42 -62.31 -1.60
CA ARG A 757 11.71 -63.59 -1.41
C ARG A 757 10.78 -63.92 -2.58
N GLU A 758 10.03 -62.93 -3.06
CA GLU A 758 9.09 -63.14 -4.19
C GLU A 758 9.82 -63.39 -5.51
N LYS A 759 10.92 -62.67 -5.80
CA LYS A 759 11.67 -62.84 -7.06
C LYS A 759 12.58 -64.06 -7.10
N ILE A 760 13.15 -64.48 -5.96
CA ILE A 760 14.00 -65.68 -5.90
C ILE A 760 13.19 -66.95 -6.22
N VAL A 761 11.97 -67.07 -5.68
CA VAL A 761 11.05 -68.17 -6.04
C VAL A 761 10.75 -68.15 -7.54
N GLU A 762 10.49 -66.97 -8.12
CA GLU A 762 10.24 -66.83 -9.57
C GLU A 762 11.44 -67.26 -10.43
N PHE A 763 12.67 -66.88 -10.06
CA PHE A 763 13.88 -67.23 -10.81
C PHE A 763 14.24 -68.72 -10.71
N VAL A 764 14.00 -69.37 -9.57
CA VAL A 764 14.29 -70.80 -9.42
C VAL A 764 13.25 -71.66 -10.13
N ALA A 765 11.96 -71.28 -10.07
CA ALA A 765 10.91 -71.92 -10.87
C ALA A 765 11.17 -71.80 -12.38
N LYS A 766 11.69 -70.66 -12.84
CA LYS A 766 12.12 -70.46 -14.24
C LYS A 766 13.43 -71.17 -14.62
N GLY A 767 14.20 -71.67 -13.66
CA GLY A 767 15.53 -72.25 -13.89
C GLY A 767 16.57 -71.23 -14.38
N GLU A 768 16.46 -69.97 -13.94
CA GLU A 768 17.44 -68.90 -14.16
C GLU A 768 18.56 -68.96 -13.12
N PHE A 769 18.24 -69.34 -11.89
CA PHE A 769 19.18 -69.69 -10.82
C PHE A 769 18.74 -71.00 -10.14
N GLY A 770 19.63 -71.63 -9.39
CA GLY A 770 19.28 -72.66 -8.40
C GLY A 770 19.36 -72.10 -6.98
N LEU A 771 18.62 -72.71 -6.04
CA LEU A 771 18.80 -72.48 -4.61
C LEU A 771 19.47 -73.72 -3.99
N ALA A 772 20.32 -73.55 -2.98
CA ALA A 772 20.92 -74.67 -2.25
C ALA A 772 21.09 -74.36 -0.76
N SER A 773 20.99 -75.39 0.08
CA SER A 773 21.19 -75.28 1.54
C SER A 773 22.12 -76.36 2.07
N GLY A 774 22.74 -76.09 3.24
CA GLY A 774 23.57 -77.06 3.96
C GLY A 774 24.85 -77.42 3.22
N GLN A 775 25.81 -76.49 3.12
CA GLN A 775 27.10 -76.76 2.49
C GLN A 775 27.92 -77.76 3.33
N LYS A 776 28.21 -78.93 2.75
CA LYS A 776 29.04 -79.98 3.35
C LYS A 776 30.52 -79.68 3.12
N THR A 777 31.38 -80.15 4.03
CA THR A 777 32.84 -79.88 4.00
C THR A 777 33.57 -80.39 2.75
N GLY A 778 32.95 -81.27 1.96
CA GLY A 778 33.43 -81.72 0.64
C GLY A 778 32.95 -80.88 -0.56
N GLY A 779 32.29 -79.73 -0.36
CA GLY A 779 31.85 -78.82 -1.42
C GLY A 779 30.49 -79.13 -2.07
N GLY A 780 29.85 -80.24 -1.70
CA GLY A 780 28.45 -80.53 -2.01
C GLY A 780 27.46 -79.81 -1.08
N TYR A 781 26.18 -79.83 -1.44
CA TYR A 781 25.08 -79.26 -0.65
C TYR A 781 24.17 -80.37 -0.10
N GLU A 782 23.31 -80.04 0.86
CA GLU A 782 22.36 -80.97 1.47
C GLU A 782 21.04 -81.02 0.70
N ARG A 783 20.57 -79.88 0.17
CA ARG A 783 19.48 -79.79 -0.80
C ARG A 783 19.85 -78.80 -1.90
N VAL A 784 19.37 -79.06 -3.11
CA VAL A 784 19.50 -78.18 -4.29
C VAL A 784 18.17 -78.18 -5.02
N TRP A 785 17.57 -77.01 -5.18
CA TRP A 785 16.31 -76.80 -5.90
C TRP A 785 16.57 -76.07 -7.23
N PHE A 786 16.03 -76.57 -8.33
CA PHE A 786 16.20 -75.99 -9.67
C PHE A 786 15.05 -76.40 -10.60
N LYS A 787 14.33 -75.42 -11.17
CA LYS A 787 13.06 -75.62 -11.90
C LYS A 787 11.91 -76.19 -11.06
N GLU A 788 11.93 -75.91 -9.76
CA GLU A 788 10.92 -76.35 -8.80
C GLU A 788 10.17 -75.16 -8.19
N THR A 789 8.91 -75.36 -7.81
CA THR A 789 8.08 -74.33 -7.17
C THR A 789 8.27 -74.33 -5.66
N ILE A 790 9.14 -73.44 -5.17
CA ILE A 790 9.52 -73.29 -3.75
C ILE A 790 8.51 -72.41 -3.00
N SER A 791 8.27 -72.68 -1.71
CA SER A 791 7.45 -71.79 -0.87
C SER A 791 8.19 -70.50 -0.48
N LYS A 792 7.45 -69.39 -0.30
CA LYS A 792 8.03 -68.09 0.14
C LYS A 792 8.71 -68.17 1.52
N ASP A 793 8.40 -69.20 2.30
CA ASP A 793 8.94 -69.42 3.65
C ASP A 793 10.25 -70.23 3.66
N GLU A 794 10.55 -70.96 2.58
CA GLU A 794 11.80 -71.73 2.44
C GLU A 794 13.00 -70.84 2.05
N VAL A 795 12.74 -69.59 1.63
CA VAL A 795 13.77 -68.60 1.31
C VAL A 795 14.26 -67.90 2.59
N SER A 796 15.08 -68.61 3.39
CA SER A 796 15.77 -67.99 4.53
C SER A 796 17.02 -67.23 4.08
N PHE A 797 17.29 -66.07 4.71
CA PHE A 797 18.42 -65.19 4.38
C PHE A 797 19.66 -65.53 5.21
N GLU A 798 19.94 -66.82 5.38
CA GLU A 798 21.03 -67.33 6.22
C GLU A 798 22.34 -67.49 5.43
N SER A 799 23.46 -67.60 6.16
CA SER A 799 24.79 -67.87 5.59
C SER A 799 24.93 -69.28 5.02
N ASN A 800 24.06 -70.21 5.44
CA ASN A 800 24.05 -71.62 5.03
C ASN A 800 23.19 -71.89 3.78
N VAL A 801 22.54 -70.85 3.22
CA VAL A 801 21.73 -70.91 2.00
C VAL A 801 22.43 -70.10 0.91
N PHE A 802 22.46 -70.63 -0.32
CA PHE A 802 23.23 -70.11 -1.44
C PHE A 802 22.37 -70.02 -2.69
N LEU A 803 22.46 -68.89 -3.40
CA LEU A 803 22.02 -68.76 -4.78
C LEU A 803 23.11 -69.33 -5.69
N LEU A 804 22.75 -70.25 -6.59
CA LEU A 804 23.65 -70.91 -7.53
C LEU A 804 23.45 -70.40 -8.95
N LEU A 805 24.55 -70.15 -9.67
CA LEU A 805 24.51 -69.88 -11.11
C LEU A 805 23.94 -71.09 -11.85
N LYS A 806 23.11 -70.84 -12.88
CA LYS A 806 22.45 -71.87 -13.71
C LYS A 806 23.35 -73.04 -14.11
N LYS A 807 24.56 -72.75 -14.61
CA LYS A 807 25.55 -73.77 -15.01
C LYS A 807 25.93 -74.71 -13.86
N LYS A 808 26.09 -74.19 -12.63
CA LYS A 808 26.45 -74.99 -11.45
C LYS A 808 25.26 -75.79 -10.92
N ALA A 809 24.06 -75.21 -10.94
CA ALA A 809 22.83 -75.93 -10.60
C ALA A 809 22.60 -77.11 -11.58
N GLU A 810 22.71 -76.89 -12.89
CA GLU A 810 22.58 -77.94 -13.89
C GLU A 810 23.63 -79.06 -13.75
N THR A 811 24.86 -78.77 -13.32
CA THR A 811 25.86 -79.83 -13.06
C THR A 811 25.58 -80.64 -11.79
N LEU A 812 24.95 -80.04 -10.77
CA LEU A 812 24.65 -80.73 -9.50
C LEU A 812 23.41 -81.62 -9.59
N VAL A 813 22.47 -81.32 -10.50
CA VAL A 813 21.24 -82.11 -10.72
C VAL A 813 21.46 -83.29 -11.69
N LYS A 814 22.58 -83.34 -12.43
CA LYS A 814 22.84 -84.33 -13.50
C LYS A 814 23.61 -85.60 -13.06
N GLN A 815 23.52 -86.04 -11.80
CA GLN A 815 24.22 -87.25 -11.30
C GLN A 815 23.28 -88.35 -10.73
N PRO A 816 22.95 -89.38 -11.55
CA PRO A 816 22.51 -90.73 -11.15
C PRO A 816 23.65 -91.78 -11.34
N GLU A 817 23.60 -93.08 -10.98
CA GLU A 817 22.77 -93.94 -10.09
C GLU A 817 23.47 -95.33 -9.96
N PRO A 818 23.32 -96.09 -8.85
CA PRO A 818 23.74 -97.50 -8.78
C PRO A 818 22.57 -98.51 -8.68
N GLN A 819 21.78 -98.60 -9.76
CA GLN A 819 21.30 -99.83 -10.44
C GLN A 819 20.47 -100.96 -9.70
N PRO A 820 19.74 -101.83 -10.45
CA PRO A 820 18.38 -102.25 -10.06
C PRO A 820 18.16 -103.77 -9.85
N GLY A 821 16.90 -104.17 -9.56
CA GLY A 821 16.45 -105.56 -9.55
C GLY A 821 14.94 -105.78 -9.83
N GLU A 822 14.65 -106.33 -11.00
CA GLU A 822 13.53 -107.22 -11.43
C GLU A 822 12.02 -106.82 -11.25
N ILE A 823 11.18 -107.49 -12.07
CA ILE A 823 9.72 -107.31 -12.23
C ILE A 823 9.06 -108.71 -12.27
N PRO A 824 7.75 -108.86 -11.98
CA PRO A 824 6.82 -109.07 -13.10
C PRO A 824 5.45 -108.34 -12.96
N ALA A 825 4.68 -108.32 -14.06
CA ALA A 825 3.42 -107.57 -14.26
C ALA A 825 2.24 -108.55 -14.57
N PRO A 826 1.12 -108.23 -15.27
CA PRO A 826 0.57 -106.94 -15.78
C PRO A 826 -0.98 -106.77 -15.66
N THR A 827 -1.54 -105.80 -16.44
CA THR A 827 -2.90 -105.71 -17.06
C THR A 827 -3.91 -104.66 -16.49
N PRO A 828 -4.87 -104.12 -17.30
CA PRO A 828 -4.59 -103.36 -18.55
C PRO A 828 -5.55 -102.15 -18.85
N THR A 829 -5.25 -101.39 -19.93
CA THR A 829 -6.17 -100.60 -20.82
C THR A 829 -6.95 -99.36 -20.29
N PRO A 830 -7.38 -98.42 -21.17
CA PRO A 830 -6.80 -97.98 -22.46
C PRO A 830 -6.81 -96.45 -22.72
N GLU A 831 -6.12 -96.03 -23.80
CA GLU A 831 -6.25 -94.74 -24.53
C GLU A 831 -7.35 -94.85 -25.63
N PRO A 832 -7.85 -93.76 -26.30
CA PRO A 832 -7.08 -93.16 -27.41
C PRO A 832 -7.32 -91.65 -27.74
N GLU A 833 -6.54 -91.19 -28.73
CA GLU A 833 -6.37 -89.84 -29.33
C GLU A 833 -7.50 -89.28 -30.26
N PRO A 834 -7.41 -87.99 -30.69
CA PRO A 834 -8.14 -87.39 -31.82
C PRO A 834 -7.36 -87.47 -33.16
N PRO A 835 -7.94 -87.09 -34.33
CA PRO A 835 -7.72 -85.74 -34.95
C PRO A 835 -8.99 -85.29 -35.76
N PRO A 836 -8.99 -84.54 -36.91
CA PRO A 836 -8.01 -83.67 -37.59
C PRO A 836 -8.53 -82.30 -38.13
N GLU A 837 -7.65 -81.52 -38.78
CA GLU A 837 -7.95 -80.41 -39.72
C GLU A 837 -7.87 -80.84 -41.20
N PRO A 838 -8.36 -80.03 -42.16
CA PRO A 838 -7.64 -79.83 -43.45
C PRO A 838 -7.75 -78.41 -44.09
N GLU A 839 -6.93 -78.15 -45.12
CA GLU A 839 -6.86 -76.92 -45.95
C GLU A 839 -7.73 -76.99 -47.25
N ILE A 840 -7.77 -76.06 -48.23
CA ILE A 840 -7.00 -74.83 -48.54
C ILE A 840 -7.80 -73.82 -49.42
N SER A 841 -7.52 -72.51 -49.31
CA SER A 841 -7.97 -71.40 -50.22
C SER A 841 -9.49 -71.13 -50.28
N THR A 842 -10.03 -69.93 -50.60
CA THR A 842 -9.65 -68.86 -51.53
C THR A 842 -10.09 -67.46 -51.06
N THR A 843 -9.67 -66.39 -51.75
CA THR A 843 -10.18 -65.01 -51.58
C THR A 843 -11.48 -64.75 -52.35
N PRO A 844 -12.41 -63.99 -51.73
CA PRO A 844 -13.14 -62.94 -52.44
C PRO A 844 -12.95 -61.55 -51.79
N GLU A 845 -13.44 -60.51 -52.46
CA GLU A 845 -13.16 -59.09 -52.17
C GLU A 845 -14.35 -58.38 -51.49
N ALA A 846 -14.02 -57.54 -50.50
CA ALA A 846 -14.80 -56.42 -49.92
C ALA A 846 -16.34 -56.50 -49.75
N GLU A 847 -16.81 -56.63 -48.49
CA GLU A 847 -17.87 -55.76 -47.93
C GLU A 847 -17.56 -55.41 -46.45
N PRO A 848 -17.86 -54.18 -45.97
CA PRO A 848 -17.52 -53.75 -44.62
C PRO A 848 -18.59 -54.14 -43.57
N ILE A 849 -18.43 -55.30 -42.93
CA ILE A 849 -19.30 -55.75 -41.82
C ILE A 849 -19.02 -54.91 -40.55
N SER A 850 -19.97 -54.04 -40.18
CA SER A 850 -19.95 -53.33 -38.90
C SER A 850 -20.25 -54.27 -37.72
N ARG A 851 -19.58 -54.04 -36.57
CA ARG A 851 -19.79 -54.81 -35.33
C ARG A 851 -20.15 -53.88 -34.18
N THR A 852 -21.41 -53.92 -33.76
CA THR A 852 -21.91 -53.15 -32.62
C THR A 852 -21.54 -53.83 -31.29
N PHE A 853 -20.80 -53.13 -30.43
CA PHE A 853 -20.44 -53.62 -29.09
C PHE A 853 -21.40 -53.06 -28.04
N ARG A 854 -22.08 -53.93 -27.29
CA ARG A 854 -22.92 -53.54 -26.15
C ARG A 854 -22.19 -53.84 -24.84
N ILE A 855 -21.98 -52.81 -24.02
CA ILE A 855 -21.24 -52.89 -22.76
C ILE A 855 -22.18 -52.47 -21.62
N SER A 856 -22.29 -53.29 -20.57
CA SER A 856 -23.16 -53.02 -19.41
C SER A 856 -22.61 -53.64 -18.13
N GLY A 857 -22.69 -52.93 -17.01
CA GLY A 857 -22.28 -53.39 -15.69
C GLY A 857 -22.41 -52.27 -14.65
N ASN A 858 -22.44 -52.63 -13.36
CA ASN A 858 -22.56 -51.66 -12.26
C ASN A 858 -21.20 -50.99 -11.97
N ILE A 859 -21.19 -49.67 -11.82
CA ILE A 859 -19.96 -48.86 -11.70
C ILE A 859 -20.00 -48.03 -10.40
N PRO A 860 -19.08 -48.25 -9.43
CA PRO A 860 -18.98 -47.44 -8.22
C PRO A 860 -18.74 -45.94 -8.51
N PRO A 861 -19.35 -45.02 -7.74
CA PRO A 861 -19.28 -43.58 -8.00
C PRO A 861 -17.85 -43.02 -7.99
N GLU A 862 -16.99 -43.57 -7.14
CA GLU A 862 -15.55 -43.26 -7.02
C GLU A 862 -14.77 -43.35 -8.35
N ILE A 863 -15.27 -44.13 -9.31
CA ILE A 863 -14.57 -44.46 -10.56
C ILE A 863 -15.13 -43.64 -11.75
N TRP A 864 -16.25 -42.93 -11.60
CA TRP A 864 -16.93 -42.23 -12.71
C TRP A 864 -16.01 -41.25 -13.47
N ASN A 865 -15.22 -40.44 -12.76
CA ASN A 865 -14.25 -39.52 -13.39
C ASN A 865 -13.15 -40.25 -14.20
N ARG A 866 -12.79 -41.49 -13.83
CA ARG A 866 -11.84 -42.34 -14.58
C ARG A 866 -12.51 -43.01 -15.77
N LEU A 867 -13.79 -43.36 -15.67
CA LEU A 867 -14.60 -43.85 -16.78
C LEU A 867 -14.72 -42.78 -17.88
N GLY A 868 -15.11 -41.57 -17.51
CA GLY A 868 -15.28 -40.42 -18.40
C GLY A 868 -13.99 -39.97 -19.09
N THR A 869 -12.83 -40.10 -18.42
CA THR A 869 -11.53 -39.71 -19.01
C THR A 869 -10.82 -40.81 -19.79
N LYS A 870 -11.19 -42.10 -19.65
CA LYS A 870 -10.49 -43.22 -20.33
C LYS A 870 -11.32 -44.03 -21.33
N ILE A 871 -12.64 -44.13 -21.14
CA ILE A 871 -13.51 -44.91 -22.01
C ILE A 871 -14.20 -44.01 -23.04
N LEU A 872 -14.84 -42.93 -22.59
CA LEU A 872 -15.57 -41.99 -23.46
C LEU A 872 -14.71 -41.45 -24.64
N PRO A 873 -13.44 -41.05 -24.46
CA PRO A 873 -12.59 -40.61 -25.58
C PRO A 873 -12.27 -41.71 -26.60
N LYS A 874 -12.33 -43.00 -26.22
CA LYS A 874 -12.13 -44.14 -27.12
C LYS A 874 -13.40 -44.61 -27.82
N LEU A 875 -14.58 -44.27 -27.30
CA LEU A 875 -15.87 -44.49 -27.96
C LEU A 875 -16.21 -43.35 -28.92
N ARG A 876 -15.74 -42.12 -28.65
CA ARG A 876 -15.95 -40.94 -29.49
C ARG A 876 -15.29 -40.99 -30.89
N SER A 877 -14.53 -42.06 -31.18
CA SER A 877 -13.91 -42.32 -32.49
C SER A 877 -14.70 -43.28 -33.40
N SER A 878 -15.87 -43.77 -32.97
CA SER A 878 -16.84 -44.47 -33.83
C SER A 878 -18.03 -43.57 -34.15
N SER A 879 -18.56 -43.66 -35.37
CA SER A 879 -19.54 -42.71 -35.94
C SER A 879 -20.90 -42.70 -35.26
N ASP A 880 -21.39 -43.86 -34.84
CA ASP A 880 -22.78 -44.07 -34.42
C ASP A 880 -22.83 -44.54 -32.95
N LEU A 881 -22.63 -43.59 -32.03
CA LEU A 881 -22.54 -43.84 -30.59
C LEU A 881 -23.79 -43.38 -29.84
N GLU A 882 -24.72 -44.30 -29.59
CA GLU A 882 -25.80 -44.09 -28.61
C GLU A 882 -25.32 -44.43 -27.20
N ILE A 883 -25.60 -43.56 -26.22
CA ILE A 883 -25.24 -43.76 -24.81
C ILE A 883 -26.49 -43.66 -23.95
N GLY A 884 -27.02 -44.81 -23.52
CA GLY A 884 -28.04 -44.88 -22.46
C GLY A 884 -27.39 -45.17 -21.11
N ILE A 885 -27.53 -44.24 -20.16
CA ILE A 885 -27.17 -44.44 -18.74
C ILE A 885 -28.46 -44.35 -17.93
N ASN A 886 -28.71 -45.34 -17.07
CA ASN A 886 -29.82 -45.32 -16.13
C ASN A 886 -29.24 -45.12 -14.72
N PHE A 887 -29.81 -44.17 -13.96
CA PHE A 887 -29.43 -43.89 -12.58
C PHE A 887 -30.58 -44.28 -11.66
N SER A 888 -30.28 -45.05 -10.61
CA SER A 888 -31.23 -45.38 -9.55
C SER A 888 -30.58 -45.05 -8.21
N VAL A 889 -31.25 -44.23 -7.42
CA VAL A 889 -30.78 -43.74 -6.12
C VAL A 889 -31.95 -43.83 -5.14
N THR A 890 -31.68 -44.36 -3.94
CA THR A 890 -32.67 -44.39 -2.85
C THR A 890 -32.35 -43.27 -1.87
N ILE A 891 -33.33 -42.44 -1.54
CA ILE A 891 -33.18 -41.22 -0.74
C ILE A 891 -34.31 -41.17 0.29
N ASP A 892 -34.01 -40.69 1.49
CA ASP A 892 -35.01 -40.49 2.55
C ASP A 892 -36.09 -39.48 2.12
N HIS A 893 -37.32 -39.79 2.49
CA HIS A 893 -38.53 -39.12 1.99
C HIS A 893 -38.48 -37.59 2.14
N ASP A 894 -37.93 -37.08 3.25
CA ASP A 894 -37.88 -35.65 3.58
C ASP A 894 -36.96 -34.81 2.69
N PHE A 895 -36.05 -35.44 1.91
CA PHE A 895 -35.14 -34.76 0.98
C PHE A 895 -35.52 -34.94 -0.50
N SER A 896 -36.48 -35.81 -0.80
CA SER A 896 -36.87 -36.21 -2.17
C SER A 896 -37.23 -35.03 -3.08
N SER A 897 -38.07 -34.12 -2.61
CA SER A 897 -38.59 -32.97 -3.39
C SER A 897 -37.51 -31.93 -3.74
N ASN A 898 -36.59 -31.66 -2.81
CA ASN A 898 -35.45 -30.77 -3.07
C ASN A 898 -34.51 -31.39 -4.11
N PHE A 899 -34.18 -32.68 -3.96
CA PHE A 899 -33.29 -33.39 -4.87
C PHE A 899 -33.88 -33.50 -6.30
N GLU A 900 -35.18 -33.75 -6.42
CA GLU A 900 -35.87 -33.76 -7.72
C GLU A 900 -35.83 -32.37 -8.39
N THR A 901 -35.98 -31.29 -7.61
CA THR A 901 -35.93 -29.91 -8.10
C THR A 901 -34.52 -29.51 -8.54
N GLU A 902 -33.50 -29.87 -7.74
CA GLU A 902 -32.09 -29.62 -8.02
C GLU A 902 -31.61 -30.37 -9.28
N ILE A 903 -32.00 -31.64 -9.45
CA ILE A 903 -31.71 -32.39 -10.69
C ILE A 903 -32.41 -31.78 -11.91
N LYS A 904 -33.68 -31.34 -11.80
CA LYS A 904 -34.37 -30.68 -12.91
C LYS A 904 -33.65 -29.40 -13.34
N GLN A 905 -33.23 -28.57 -12.38
CA GLN A 905 -32.47 -27.36 -12.68
C GLN A 905 -31.12 -27.67 -13.35
N ILE A 906 -30.38 -28.67 -12.87
CA ILE A 906 -29.11 -29.10 -13.49
C ILE A 906 -29.33 -29.66 -14.91
N LEU A 907 -30.44 -30.36 -15.17
CA LEU A 907 -30.79 -30.85 -16.51
C LEU A 907 -31.16 -29.71 -17.49
N ASP A 908 -31.79 -28.66 -17.00
CA ASP A 908 -32.10 -27.45 -17.78
C ASP A 908 -30.83 -26.61 -18.06
N ASP A 909 -29.97 -26.40 -17.06
CA ASP A 909 -28.67 -25.72 -17.21
C ASP A 909 -27.74 -26.45 -18.20
N LEU A 910 -27.88 -27.77 -18.34
CA LEU A 910 -27.17 -28.60 -19.33
C LEU A 910 -27.87 -28.70 -20.70
N GLY A 911 -29.05 -28.10 -20.88
CA GLY A 911 -29.81 -28.14 -22.13
C GLY A 911 -30.36 -29.53 -22.51
N LEU A 912 -30.60 -30.39 -21.51
CA LEU A 912 -31.11 -31.76 -21.67
C LEU A 912 -32.61 -31.88 -21.37
N SER A 913 -33.28 -30.76 -21.10
CA SER A 913 -34.72 -30.60 -20.93
C SER A 913 -35.54 -31.47 -21.89
N GLY A 914 -36.40 -32.33 -21.35
CA GLY A 914 -37.32 -33.17 -22.13
C GLY A 914 -36.69 -34.35 -22.89
N LYS A 915 -35.35 -34.51 -22.89
CA LYS A 915 -34.67 -35.70 -23.45
C LYS A 915 -34.44 -36.81 -22.42
N ILE A 916 -34.50 -36.47 -21.14
CA ILE A 916 -34.36 -37.39 -20.01
C ILE A 916 -35.66 -37.29 -19.18
N GLN A 917 -36.22 -38.43 -18.81
CA GLN A 917 -37.37 -38.51 -17.91
C GLN A 917 -36.91 -38.95 -16.52
N ILE A 918 -37.48 -38.32 -15.50
CA ILE A 918 -37.37 -38.74 -14.09
C ILE A 918 -38.64 -39.56 -13.78
N GLN A 919 -38.49 -40.66 -13.03
CA GLN A 919 -39.56 -41.56 -12.57
C GLN A 919 -39.48 -41.75 -11.06
#